data_AF-A0A1H8Q5W4-F1
#
_entry.id   AF-A0A1H8Q5W4-F1
#
_cell.length_a   1.000
_cell.length_b   1.000
_cell.length_c   1.000
_cell.angle_alpha   90.00
_cell.angle_beta   90.00
_cell.angle_gamma   90.00
#
_symmetry.space_group_name_H-M   'P 1'
#
loop_
_entity.id
_entity.type
_entity.pdbx_description
1 polymer ?
#
loop_
_entity_poly.entity_id
_entity_poly.type
_entity_poly.pdbx_seq_one_letter_code
_entity_poly.pdbx_strand_id
1 'polypeptide(L)'
;MKSGTTVRKAAVQRTTVRRGLVAALAVVAAAVSPLPQLAHASDGSAPAETVVEPAAAAGPTGPTVLGAATSGYLTADGWDMYGNPTHLSWRAPDGSVASDLGNMTATFGVGVVQSGDGHAWVYHLTTSSDPRVKADFALEVYDTATKVWSGYPIPTTADEGRKLVPTATGWALVAAPDDTAGGAANTGPVPHLYTPNAAGGLDDRVVSGWPAGARWSGQQPASLPGTAEVSSDKAGNQQIVLIDTATASVTTTVPTALYQGANYPLLLLDADHFGYGAGRTAWVYDRTDPQAAPRTLTVPGAGTGEADMALTGGALLALDHYASLAGAGPTPAPLYAVPLDGSAARTLFDGAATLRASTGGSALVDAPNGSDAWATFRIPADGSAPAVLRPFTTYRPEHIGLSLGRGTLSRVETGAGSPVGAVEETVDVGTGAAPAGGSVLPRVWAYPAKDAMILRCGGQRCYTLVDAGSDLGAVHILSWNGKDAVETTRGAIVQLDTSGGSVLSASGNHAVYNSGSDGTQDVLDMWTERVLYTRPAAAAALWGDTLFTAGKVPGQVTQAPVATGKVSATIATDAPCVPDELQALGRWLYWSCGPDGPAGVWDGTTKKSVPVPAGHALLGDGYVLRHTGDQLLLTDIHAGTAAPDRLVATLPAGGYSDDRNITWTLDKFRGFLAWTGTDGATHVLPSGVPQSPVAVVASEGTASADLSRTSWAPSWTPSGPLASWSLDIRRQGSTAIVRSLSGGATPGDVRPVWDGKDHSGRGIANGPYTWTLKLVPANGQGPAAVVSGTVVVSGRPAFAHDYTGEGSGDLLAVTSGGRLDVRPGTGTAPGTVLATSASGTGWPSGSLFVPIGELSVDGYNDLLVRDATGHLTRYDGTPGRAFTPATPHHVIGAGWNIYNSLTPVGALNSVERADLLARDAGGNLYLYAASVNGVFQSRKQIGHGYGIYSMMIGAQDLNGDGRGDLLARDTSGVLWRYDRDSGGGLKARVRIGAGWNVYNSVVGVGDINGDGRNDLVARDGNGDLWRYDGLSSGLFAPRVKIGWAWQTYTSLL
;
A
#
# COMPACT_ATOMS: atom_id res chain seq x y z
N MET A 1 5.81 34.51 -50.36
CA MET A 1 6.02 35.90 -49.91
C MET A 1 4.85 36.33 -49.03
N LYS A 2 5.13 37.08 -47.94
CA LYS A 2 4.25 38.00 -47.18
C LYS A 2 2.72 37.74 -47.23
N SER A 3 2.10 37.18 -46.18
CA SER A 3 1.55 37.89 -44.98
C SER A 3 0.37 38.83 -45.29
N GLY A 4 -0.79 38.78 -44.62
CA GLY A 4 -1.24 37.94 -43.50
C GLY A 4 -2.60 38.42 -42.92
N THR A 5 -3.03 37.85 -41.77
CA THR A 5 -3.67 38.50 -40.60
C THR A 5 -4.86 39.50 -40.77
N THR A 6 -5.98 39.52 -39.99
CA THR A 6 -6.47 38.70 -38.86
C THR A 6 -7.99 38.91 -38.61
N VAL A 7 -8.71 37.82 -38.29
CA VAL A 7 -9.85 37.64 -37.34
C VAL A 7 -10.69 38.84 -36.82
N ARG A 8 -12.04 38.72 -36.91
CA ARG A 8 -13.06 38.72 -35.80
C ARG A 8 -14.46 38.43 -36.40
N LYS A 9 -15.13 37.30 -36.07
CA LYS A 9 -16.11 37.09 -34.96
C LYS A 9 -17.20 38.18 -34.83
N ALA A 10 -18.48 37.89 -34.57
CA ALA A 10 -19.34 36.69 -34.69
C ALA A 10 -20.79 37.10 -34.32
N ALA A 11 -21.82 36.50 -34.92
CA ALA A 11 -23.21 36.51 -34.40
C ALA A 11 -23.95 35.25 -34.88
N VAL A 12 -24.83 34.70 -34.04
CA VAL A 12 -25.33 33.30 -34.11
C VAL A 12 -26.86 33.26 -34.00
N GLN A 13 -27.46 32.08 -34.30
CA GLN A 13 -28.86 31.65 -34.00
C GLN A 13 -29.90 32.18 -35.01
N ARG A 14 -30.89 31.45 -35.58
CA ARG A 14 -31.71 30.23 -35.26
C ARG A 14 -32.18 29.55 -36.59
N THR A 15 -32.78 28.35 -36.73
CA THR A 15 -33.22 27.23 -35.83
C THR A 15 -33.46 25.91 -36.63
N THR A 16 -33.44 24.75 -35.94
CA THR A 16 -34.27 23.51 -36.07
C THR A 16 -34.76 22.96 -37.44
N VAL A 17 -34.63 21.63 -37.69
CA VAL A 17 -35.74 20.61 -37.79
C VAL A 17 -35.30 19.23 -38.38
N ARG A 18 -35.38 18.19 -37.53
CA ARG A 18 -35.84 16.78 -37.71
C ARG A 18 -35.51 15.89 -38.95
N ARG A 19 -35.05 14.68 -38.57
CA ARG A 19 -35.52 13.31 -38.94
C ARG A 19 -35.32 12.75 -40.35
N GLY A 20 -34.89 11.48 -40.39
CA GLY A 20 -35.27 10.51 -41.42
C GLY A 20 -34.18 9.47 -41.71
N LEU A 21 -34.28 8.26 -41.15
CA LEU A 21 -33.34 7.16 -41.43
C LEU A 21 -34.10 5.82 -41.48
N VAL A 22 -34.18 5.20 -42.67
CA VAL A 22 -34.75 3.86 -42.91
C VAL A 22 -34.08 3.24 -44.15
N ALA A 23 -33.67 1.97 -44.05
CA ALA A 23 -33.30 1.03 -45.13
C ALA A 23 -32.06 1.35 -46.00
N ALA A 24 -31.34 0.37 -46.58
CA ALA A 24 -31.20 -1.08 -46.33
C ALA A 24 -29.94 -1.63 -47.04
N LEU A 25 -29.62 -2.91 -46.84
CA LEU A 25 -28.46 -3.65 -47.39
C LEU A 25 -28.31 -3.58 -48.93
N ALA A 26 -27.07 -3.65 -49.43
CA ALA A 26 -26.63 -4.74 -50.33
C ALA A 26 -25.10 -4.77 -50.59
N VAL A 27 -24.59 -6.00 -50.69
CA VAL A 27 -23.22 -6.47 -50.95
C VAL A 27 -22.63 -6.02 -52.30
N VAL A 28 -21.34 -5.66 -52.33
CA VAL A 28 -20.41 -6.03 -53.43
C VAL A 28 -19.05 -6.39 -52.83
N ALA A 29 -18.47 -7.51 -53.27
CA ALA A 29 -17.11 -7.94 -52.94
C ALA A 29 -16.13 -7.66 -54.10
N ALA A 30 -14.83 -7.72 -53.79
CA ALA A 30 -13.70 -7.74 -54.73
C ALA A 30 -13.36 -6.43 -55.48
N ALA A 31 -12.49 -5.64 -54.86
CA ALA A 31 -11.42 -4.91 -55.56
C ALA A 31 -10.19 -4.83 -54.64
N VAL A 32 -9.25 -5.78 -54.78
CA VAL A 32 -7.97 -5.70 -54.06
C VAL A 32 -7.13 -4.60 -54.70
N SER A 33 -6.87 -3.54 -53.96
CA SER A 33 -5.80 -2.58 -54.23
C SER A 33 -4.90 -2.57 -52.99
N PRO A 34 -3.56 -2.59 -53.12
CA PRO A 34 -2.69 -2.42 -51.98
C PRO A 34 -2.94 -1.04 -51.38
N LEU A 35 -3.31 -0.98 -50.10
CA LEU A 35 -3.26 0.27 -49.35
C LEU A 35 -1.82 0.80 -49.43
N PRO A 36 -1.64 2.12 -49.63
CA PRO A 36 -0.30 2.67 -49.74
C PRO A 36 0.47 2.39 -48.45
N GLN A 37 1.71 1.90 -48.60
CA GLN A 37 2.66 1.91 -47.50
C GLN A 37 2.71 3.34 -46.95
N LEU A 38 2.36 3.50 -45.67
CA LEU A 38 2.63 4.75 -44.97
C LEU A 38 4.15 4.88 -44.87
N ALA A 39 4.72 5.66 -45.80
CA ALA A 39 6.13 6.00 -45.78
C ALA A 39 6.48 6.60 -44.41
N HIS A 40 7.60 6.15 -43.83
CA HIS A 40 8.09 6.72 -42.59
C HIS A 40 8.28 8.23 -42.73
N ALA A 41 7.55 8.98 -41.89
CA ALA A 41 7.83 10.39 -41.68
C ALA A 41 9.15 10.51 -40.91
N SER A 42 10.25 10.61 -41.65
CA SER A 42 11.58 10.92 -41.12
C SER A 42 11.70 12.42 -40.88
N ASP A 43 11.05 12.91 -39.83
CA ASP A 43 11.16 14.32 -39.41
C ASP A 43 10.99 14.46 -37.88
N GLY A 44 11.98 15.11 -37.24
CA GLY A 44 11.79 15.81 -35.96
C GLY A 44 12.34 15.15 -34.69
N SER A 45 13.56 15.54 -34.32
CA SER A 45 14.28 15.24 -33.04
C SER A 45 14.64 13.78 -32.76
N ALA A 46 15.86 13.56 -32.26
CA ALA A 46 16.20 12.31 -31.60
C ALA A 46 15.31 12.14 -30.36
N PRO A 47 14.87 10.92 -30.03
CA PRO A 47 14.09 10.68 -28.82
C PRO A 47 14.88 11.17 -27.61
N ALA A 48 14.26 12.03 -26.79
CA ALA A 48 14.95 12.67 -25.67
C ALA A 48 15.36 11.61 -24.64
N GLU A 49 16.67 11.45 -24.49
CA GLU A 49 17.31 10.61 -23.50
C GLU A 49 17.32 11.31 -22.14
N THR A 50 17.14 10.55 -21.07
CA THR A 50 17.36 11.00 -19.69
C THR A 50 18.52 10.23 -19.10
N VAL A 51 19.50 10.92 -18.54
CA VAL A 51 20.64 10.33 -17.84
C VAL A 51 20.43 10.49 -16.34
N VAL A 52 20.62 9.41 -15.59
CA VAL A 52 20.52 9.35 -14.14
C VAL A 52 21.92 9.04 -13.60
N GLU A 53 22.59 10.06 -13.06
CA GLU A 53 23.93 9.96 -12.45
C GLU A 53 23.98 8.86 -11.36
N PRO A 54 25.13 8.20 -11.10
CA PRO A 54 25.25 7.11 -10.10
C PRO A 54 24.72 7.44 -8.71
N ALA A 55 24.18 6.45 -7.99
CA ALA A 55 23.59 6.65 -6.65
C ALA A 55 24.67 6.83 -5.58
N ALA A 56 25.66 5.93 -5.57
CA ALA A 56 26.71 5.87 -4.58
C ALA A 56 28.01 6.50 -5.11
N ALA A 57 28.55 7.46 -4.36
CA ALA A 57 29.86 8.02 -4.64
C ALA A 57 30.97 6.99 -4.37
N ALA A 58 32.05 7.06 -5.15
CA ALA A 58 33.23 6.23 -4.92
C ALA A 58 33.83 6.54 -3.53
N GLY A 59 33.95 5.52 -2.69
CA GLY A 59 34.21 5.68 -1.24
C GLY A 59 35.37 4.83 -0.72
N PRO A 60 35.69 4.92 0.57
CA PRO A 60 36.78 4.16 1.17
C PRO A 60 36.47 2.65 1.23
N THR A 61 37.38 1.79 0.74
CA THR A 61 37.41 0.36 1.13
C THR A 61 38.76 -0.07 1.67
N GLY A 62 38.73 -0.54 2.91
CA GLY A 62 39.83 -1.18 3.59
C GLY A 62 39.39 -1.64 4.98
N PRO A 63 40.30 -2.25 5.74
CA PRO A 63 40.06 -2.59 7.14
C PRO A 63 39.56 -1.37 7.95
N THR A 64 38.33 -1.43 8.42
CA THR A 64 37.65 -0.35 9.16
C THR A 64 38.35 -0.11 10.49
N VAL A 65 38.57 1.15 10.85
CA VAL A 65 39.13 1.49 12.16
C VAL A 65 38.02 1.53 13.21
N LEU A 66 38.09 0.62 14.20
CA LEU A 66 37.06 0.48 15.23
C LEU A 66 37.27 1.39 16.45
N GLY A 67 38.50 1.85 16.68
CA GLY A 67 38.85 2.73 17.80
C GLY A 67 40.34 3.05 17.83
N ALA A 68 40.73 4.04 18.64
CA ALA A 68 42.09 4.57 18.67
C ALA A 68 42.52 4.99 20.07
N ALA A 69 43.83 4.90 20.31
CA ALA A 69 44.51 5.44 21.49
C ALA A 69 45.80 6.14 21.05
N THR A 70 46.50 6.79 21.98
CA THR A 70 47.79 7.42 21.69
C THR A 70 48.80 6.41 21.11
N SER A 71 48.86 5.20 21.68
CA SER A 71 49.79 4.12 21.33
C SER A 71 49.46 3.32 20.07
N GLY A 72 48.30 3.53 19.42
CA GLY A 72 47.91 2.75 18.24
C GLY A 72 46.43 2.86 17.88
N TYR A 73 45.95 1.93 17.04
CA TYR A 73 44.54 1.86 16.65
C TYR A 73 44.11 0.44 16.27
N LEU A 74 42.81 0.17 16.40
CA LEU A 74 42.21 -1.15 16.17
C LEU A 74 41.58 -1.20 14.77
N THR A 75 41.97 -2.18 13.95
CA THR A 75 41.39 -2.41 12.61
C THR A 75 40.61 -3.72 12.56
N ALA A 76 39.49 -3.74 11.83
CA ALA A 76 38.74 -4.94 11.47
C ALA A 76 38.68 -5.12 9.94
N ASP A 77 38.90 -6.33 9.44
CA ASP A 77 38.91 -6.65 8.00
C ASP A 77 38.05 -7.85 7.61
N GLY A 78 37.32 -8.42 8.56
CA GLY A 78 36.22 -9.36 8.32
C GLY A 78 34.99 -8.96 9.15
N TRP A 79 33.79 -9.32 8.67
CA TRP A 79 32.52 -9.02 9.33
C TRP A 79 31.53 -10.20 9.22
N ASP A 80 30.65 -10.36 10.21
CA ASP A 80 29.61 -11.40 10.24
C ASP A 80 28.24 -10.92 9.70
N MET A 81 27.25 -11.83 9.70
CA MET A 81 25.88 -11.54 9.28
C MET A 81 25.13 -10.54 10.18
N TYR A 82 25.69 -10.11 11.31
CA TYR A 82 25.12 -9.09 12.21
C TYR A 82 25.86 -7.75 12.11
N GLY A 83 27.02 -7.71 11.43
CA GLY A 83 27.87 -6.53 11.35
C GLY A 83 28.83 -6.43 12.55
N ASN A 84 29.10 -7.55 13.22
CA ASN A 84 30.20 -7.67 14.17
C ASN A 84 31.50 -8.00 13.43
N PRO A 85 32.66 -7.51 13.88
CA PRO A 85 33.93 -7.84 13.25
C PRO A 85 34.31 -9.29 13.52
N THR A 86 34.75 -10.02 12.48
CA THR A 86 35.19 -11.42 12.58
C THR A 86 36.70 -11.59 12.59
N HIS A 87 37.46 -10.53 12.31
CA HIS A 87 38.93 -10.53 12.43
C HIS A 87 39.40 -9.15 12.88
N LEU A 88 40.30 -9.10 13.87
CA LEU A 88 40.83 -7.85 14.43
C LEU A 88 42.36 -7.83 14.44
N SER A 89 42.94 -6.65 14.25
CA SER A 89 44.37 -6.42 14.48
C SER A 89 44.63 -5.08 15.16
N TRP A 90 45.57 -5.06 16.12
CA TRP A 90 46.09 -3.83 16.71
C TRP A 90 47.26 -3.28 15.87
N ARG A 91 47.17 -2.01 15.49
CA ARG A 91 48.14 -1.28 14.68
C ARG A 91 48.94 -0.30 15.53
N ALA A 92 50.24 -0.20 15.28
CA ALA A 92 51.07 0.87 15.84
C ALA A 92 50.73 2.24 15.19
N PRO A 93 51.21 3.37 15.73
CA PRO A 93 50.93 4.70 15.18
C PRO A 93 51.51 4.94 13.77
N ASP A 94 52.39 4.06 13.28
CA ASP A 94 52.92 4.06 11.90
C ASP A 94 52.13 3.16 10.93
N GLY A 95 51.04 2.54 11.41
CA GLY A 95 50.17 1.64 10.64
C GLY A 95 50.66 0.20 10.51
N SER A 96 51.84 -0.14 11.04
CA SER A 96 52.34 -1.52 11.09
C SER A 96 51.46 -2.41 12.00
N VAL A 97 51.41 -3.72 11.72
CA VAL A 97 50.74 -4.68 12.61
C VAL A 97 51.57 -4.82 13.88
N ALA A 98 51.08 -4.30 14.99
CA ALA A 98 51.73 -4.43 16.30
C ALA A 98 51.35 -5.75 16.98
N SER A 99 50.08 -6.15 16.87
CA SER A 99 49.59 -7.49 17.26
C SER A 99 48.43 -7.87 16.34
N ASP A 100 48.45 -9.11 15.85
CA ASP A 100 47.27 -9.72 15.26
C ASP A 100 46.42 -10.33 16.39
N LEU A 101 45.12 -10.04 16.42
CA LEU A 101 44.21 -10.55 17.45
C LEU A 101 43.40 -11.76 16.95
N GLY A 102 43.47 -12.06 15.64
CA GLY A 102 42.89 -13.25 15.04
C GLY A 102 41.38 -13.20 14.83
N ASN A 103 40.83 -14.36 14.47
CA ASN A 103 39.40 -14.50 14.18
C ASN A 103 38.56 -14.53 15.45
N MET A 104 37.42 -13.84 15.41
CA MET A 104 36.45 -13.71 16.49
C MET A 104 35.12 -14.38 16.14
N THR A 105 34.43 -14.91 17.15
CA THR A 105 33.16 -15.63 17.01
C THR A 105 32.14 -15.16 18.06
N ALA A 106 30.92 -14.83 17.62
CA ALA A 106 29.81 -14.38 18.48
C ALA A 106 30.15 -13.17 19.36
N THR A 107 30.90 -12.22 18.80
CA THR A 107 31.41 -11.04 19.49
C THR A 107 30.49 -9.84 19.33
N PHE A 108 30.28 -9.07 20.40
CA PHE A 108 29.50 -7.82 20.38
C PHE A 108 30.28 -6.69 21.08
N GLY A 109 29.94 -5.43 20.77
CA GLY A 109 30.44 -4.26 21.51
C GLY A 109 31.96 -4.11 21.53
N VAL A 110 32.62 -4.23 20.38
CA VAL A 110 34.08 -4.11 20.26
C VAL A 110 34.52 -2.65 20.35
N GLY A 111 35.60 -2.37 21.08
CA GLY A 111 36.18 -1.01 21.12
C GLY A 111 37.59 -0.93 21.71
N VAL A 112 38.02 0.29 21.98
CA VAL A 112 39.35 0.64 22.52
C VAL A 112 39.19 1.67 23.64
N VAL A 113 39.89 1.49 24.76
CA VAL A 113 40.05 2.50 25.82
C VAL A 113 41.54 2.66 26.12
N GLN A 114 41.99 3.89 26.38
CA GLN A 114 43.35 4.15 26.86
C GLN A 114 43.38 4.15 28.38
N SER A 115 44.31 3.41 28.98
CA SER A 115 44.47 3.29 30.42
C SER A 115 45.13 4.51 31.07
N GLY A 116 45.02 4.64 32.39
CA GLY A 116 45.64 5.72 33.17
C GLY A 116 47.18 5.76 33.15
N ASP A 117 47.83 4.64 32.81
CA ASP A 117 49.29 4.52 32.60
C ASP A 117 49.70 4.66 31.11
N GLY A 118 48.76 4.93 30.21
CA GLY A 118 49.02 5.24 28.80
C GLY A 118 49.09 4.03 27.86
N HIS A 119 48.77 2.83 28.35
CA HIS A 119 48.52 1.65 27.53
C HIS A 119 47.17 1.74 26.81
N ALA A 120 46.93 0.86 25.84
CA ALA A 120 45.64 0.73 25.19
C ALA A 120 45.06 -0.66 25.46
N TRP A 121 43.77 -0.69 25.73
CA TRP A 121 43.00 -1.89 26.02
C TRP A 121 41.93 -2.06 24.95
N VAL A 122 42.03 -3.15 24.19
CA VAL A 122 40.99 -3.58 23.25
C VAL A 122 40.02 -4.46 24.02
N TYR A 123 38.73 -4.27 23.85
CA TYR A 123 37.72 -5.03 24.57
C TYR A 123 36.62 -5.55 23.64
N HIS A 124 36.00 -6.64 24.05
CA HIS A 124 34.81 -7.18 23.41
C HIS A 124 33.95 -8.02 24.36
N LEU A 125 32.68 -8.20 24.02
CA LEU A 125 31.74 -9.04 24.75
C LEU A 125 31.56 -10.37 24.00
N THR A 126 31.74 -11.49 24.69
CA THR A 126 31.56 -12.85 24.16
C THR A 126 30.44 -13.57 24.89
N THR A 127 29.80 -14.54 24.24
CA THR A 127 28.86 -15.46 24.90
C THR A 127 29.63 -16.53 25.67
N SER A 128 29.32 -16.72 26.96
CA SER A 128 29.98 -17.72 27.81
C SER A 128 29.69 -19.15 27.35
N SER A 129 30.71 -20.02 27.34
CA SER A 129 30.58 -21.46 27.06
C SER A 129 30.76 -22.35 28.29
N ASP A 130 30.93 -21.79 29.50
CA ASP A 130 31.04 -22.59 30.74
C ASP A 130 29.65 -22.84 31.36
N PRO A 131 29.11 -24.08 31.33
CA PRO A 131 27.78 -24.40 31.84
C PRO A 131 27.65 -24.34 33.37
N ARG A 132 28.70 -23.95 34.10
CA ARG A 132 28.69 -23.76 35.56
C ARG A 132 28.49 -22.31 35.98
N VAL A 133 28.57 -21.36 35.05
CA VAL A 133 28.35 -19.94 35.29
C VAL A 133 26.90 -19.60 34.96
N LYS A 134 26.22 -18.84 35.82
CA LYS A 134 24.82 -18.40 35.62
C LYS A 134 24.69 -17.17 34.71
N ALA A 135 25.77 -16.74 34.06
CA ALA A 135 25.85 -15.55 33.23
C ALA A 135 26.07 -15.96 31.78
N ASP A 136 25.30 -15.36 30.88
CA ASP A 136 25.34 -15.69 29.46
C ASP A 136 26.53 -15.03 28.73
N PHE A 137 27.21 -14.06 29.36
CA PHE A 137 28.24 -13.22 28.73
C PHE A 137 29.53 -13.07 29.57
N ALA A 138 30.65 -12.88 28.86
CA ALA A 138 31.93 -12.49 29.43
C ALA A 138 32.45 -11.23 28.73
N LEU A 139 33.21 -10.41 29.48
CA LEU A 139 33.98 -9.29 28.96
C LEU A 139 35.44 -9.74 28.86
N GLU A 140 36.01 -9.74 27.66
CA GLU A 140 37.43 -10.00 27.48
C GLU A 140 38.15 -8.71 27.08
N VAL A 141 39.33 -8.51 27.68
CA VAL A 141 40.15 -7.32 27.53
C VAL A 141 41.55 -7.75 27.12
N TYR A 142 42.01 -7.28 25.97
CA TYR A 142 43.38 -7.44 25.50
C TYR A 142 44.20 -6.21 25.87
N ASP A 143 45.21 -6.41 26.69
CA ASP A 143 46.20 -5.37 26.95
C ASP A 143 47.27 -5.34 25.87
N THR A 144 47.36 -4.22 25.15
CA THR A 144 48.32 -4.04 24.05
C THR A 144 49.77 -3.94 24.52
N ALA A 145 50.01 -3.62 25.80
CA ALA A 145 51.35 -3.54 26.38
C ALA A 145 51.89 -4.91 26.80
N THR A 146 51.13 -5.70 27.57
CA THR A 146 51.52 -7.06 27.96
C THR A 146 51.24 -8.12 26.88
N LYS A 147 50.38 -7.80 25.90
CA LYS A 147 49.89 -8.68 24.84
C LYS A 147 49.09 -9.90 25.33
N VAL A 148 48.38 -9.74 26.45
CA VAL A 148 47.60 -10.79 27.10
C VAL A 148 46.10 -10.46 27.05
N TRP A 149 45.28 -11.48 26.77
CA TRP A 149 43.83 -11.45 26.98
C TRP A 149 43.49 -11.84 28.43
N SER A 150 42.66 -11.02 29.08
CA SER A 150 42.04 -11.31 30.38
C SER A 150 40.52 -11.37 30.22
N GLY A 151 39.90 -12.47 30.65
CA GLY A 151 38.45 -12.66 30.61
C GLY A 151 37.81 -12.47 31.99
N TYR A 152 36.71 -11.73 32.04
CA TYR A 152 35.96 -11.43 33.25
C TYR A 152 34.48 -11.84 33.09
N PRO A 153 33.92 -12.70 33.97
CA PRO A 153 32.50 -13.03 33.92
C PRO A 153 31.67 -11.81 34.32
N ILE A 154 30.63 -11.51 33.54
CA ILE A 154 29.71 -10.40 33.86
C ILE A 154 28.72 -10.89 34.94
N PRO A 155 28.48 -10.13 36.02
CA PRO A 155 27.50 -10.52 37.03
C PRO A 155 26.07 -10.50 36.48
N THR A 156 25.22 -11.43 36.93
CA THR A 156 23.82 -11.52 36.43
C THR A 156 22.97 -10.28 36.70
N THR A 157 23.37 -9.44 37.67
CA THR A 157 22.76 -8.13 37.94
C THR A 157 23.04 -7.09 36.85
N ALA A 158 24.01 -7.33 35.97
CA ALA A 158 24.31 -6.54 34.78
C ALA A 158 23.89 -7.24 33.45
N ASP A 159 23.40 -8.48 33.51
CA ASP A 159 22.89 -9.22 32.34
C ASP A 159 21.45 -8.81 31.96
N GLU A 160 20.64 -8.38 32.93
CA GLU A 160 19.23 -7.99 32.78
C GLU A 160 19.05 -6.61 32.12
N GLY A 161 19.45 -6.49 30.86
CA GLY A 161 19.24 -5.30 30.02
C GLY A 161 20.42 -4.34 30.02
N ARG A 162 20.88 -3.92 28.84
CA ARG A 162 22.33 -3.75 28.60
C ARG A 162 22.74 -2.34 28.22
N LYS A 163 23.50 -1.71 29.12
CA LYS A 163 24.35 -0.55 28.82
C LYS A 163 25.67 -0.70 29.55
N LEU A 164 26.77 -0.78 28.81
CA LEU A 164 28.10 -1.13 29.35
C LEU A 164 29.14 -0.07 28.94
N VAL A 165 29.79 0.57 29.92
CA VAL A 165 30.86 1.58 29.72
C VAL A 165 32.19 1.03 30.23
N PRO A 166 33.14 0.67 29.37
CA PRO A 166 34.50 0.42 29.82
C PRO A 166 35.20 1.73 30.22
N THR A 167 36.08 1.68 31.21
CA THR A 167 36.80 2.85 31.74
C THR A 167 38.28 2.53 32.00
N ALA A 168 39.07 3.58 32.14
CA ALA A 168 40.52 3.55 32.01
C ALA A 168 41.32 3.34 33.31
N THR A 169 40.67 3.34 34.48
CA THR A 169 41.36 3.23 35.78
C THR A 169 41.47 1.77 36.20
N GLY A 170 42.59 1.11 35.88
CA GLY A 170 42.79 -0.32 36.20
C GLY A 170 41.84 -1.29 35.47
N TRP A 171 41.20 -0.79 34.41
CA TRP A 171 39.96 -1.26 33.80
C TRP A 171 38.77 -1.24 34.78
N ALA A 172 37.64 -0.70 34.35
CA ALA A 172 36.37 -0.88 35.05
C ALA A 172 35.21 -0.81 34.08
N LEU A 173 34.05 -1.31 34.48
CA LEU A 173 32.84 -1.34 33.67
C LEU A 173 31.69 -0.65 34.41
N VAL A 174 31.15 0.45 33.91
CA VAL A 174 29.88 1.00 34.41
C VAL A 174 28.74 0.26 33.72
N ALA A 175 27.77 -0.26 34.47
CA ALA A 175 26.59 -0.91 33.92
C ALA A 175 25.32 -0.49 34.65
N ALA A 176 24.16 -0.60 33.99
CA ALA A 176 22.86 -0.53 34.63
C ALA A 176 21.91 -1.53 33.96
N PRO A 177 20.99 -2.17 34.71
CA PRO A 177 19.92 -2.98 34.12
C PRO A 177 18.99 -2.14 33.22
N ASP A 178 18.36 -2.75 32.20
CA ASP A 178 17.20 -2.13 31.56
C ASP A 178 15.96 -2.35 32.41
N ASP A 179 15.11 -1.33 32.44
CA ASP A 179 13.72 -1.48 32.87
C ASP A 179 12.92 -2.20 31.78
N THR A 180 13.04 -3.54 31.73
CA THR A 180 12.26 -4.39 30.81
C THR A 180 10.78 -4.53 31.23
N ALA A 181 10.38 -3.97 32.38
CA ALA A 181 9.01 -3.94 32.85
C ALA A 181 8.27 -2.71 32.29
N GLY A 182 7.76 -2.81 31.07
CA GLY A 182 6.96 -1.74 30.45
C GLY A 182 5.77 -1.30 31.31
N GLY A 183 5.92 -0.19 32.06
CA GLY A 183 4.90 0.25 33.01
C GLY A 183 5.22 1.47 33.87
N ALA A 184 5.20 2.67 33.29
CA ALA A 184 4.87 3.95 33.95
C ALA A 184 5.71 4.42 35.18
N ALA A 185 6.84 3.80 35.52
CA ALA A 185 7.79 4.33 36.49
C ALA A 185 8.81 5.24 35.81
N ASN A 186 8.80 6.55 36.11
CA ASN A 186 9.77 7.52 35.58
C ASN A 186 11.16 7.42 36.26
N THR A 187 11.58 6.23 36.71
CA THR A 187 12.77 6.03 37.55
C THR A 187 13.48 4.73 37.16
N GLY A 188 14.65 4.83 36.52
CA GLY A 188 15.48 3.67 36.20
C GLY A 188 16.38 3.25 37.36
N PRO A 189 17.05 2.09 37.25
CA PRO A 189 18.03 1.65 38.24
C PRO A 189 19.25 2.58 38.27
N VAL A 190 19.89 2.66 39.44
CA VAL A 190 21.16 3.37 39.64
C VAL A 190 22.28 2.58 38.95
N PRO A 191 23.22 3.21 38.23
CA PRO A 191 24.34 2.48 37.65
C PRO A 191 25.28 1.90 38.72
N HIS A 192 25.96 0.83 38.35
CA HIS A 192 26.98 0.14 39.12
C HIS A 192 28.32 0.26 38.40
N LEU A 193 29.43 0.25 39.14
CA LEU A 193 30.79 0.27 38.63
C LEU A 193 31.51 -1.02 39.07
N TYR A 194 31.89 -1.83 38.09
CA TYR A 194 32.52 -3.12 38.23
C TYR A 194 34.03 -3.02 37.99
N THR A 195 34.86 -3.37 38.98
CA THR A 195 36.33 -3.32 38.88
C THR A 195 36.97 -4.70 39.02
N PRO A 196 37.99 -5.08 38.23
CA PRO A 196 38.74 -6.32 38.39
C PRO A 196 39.30 -6.47 39.81
N ASN A 197 39.11 -7.65 40.40
CA ASN A 197 39.63 -7.98 41.72
C ASN A 197 40.75 -9.03 41.65
N ALA A 198 41.50 -9.17 42.74
CA ALA A 198 42.65 -10.07 42.82
C ALA A 198 42.29 -11.58 42.69
N ALA A 199 41.00 -11.93 42.71
CA ALA A 199 40.51 -13.29 42.50
C ALA A 199 40.08 -13.58 41.04
N GLY A 200 40.24 -12.61 40.12
CA GLY A 200 39.84 -12.76 38.71
C GLY A 200 38.35 -12.51 38.44
N GLY A 201 37.61 -11.97 39.42
CA GLY A 201 36.23 -11.52 39.25
C GLY A 201 36.12 -10.00 39.15
N LEU A 202 34.88 -9.50 39.20
CA LEU A 202 34.56 -8.07 39.23
C LEU A 202 33.93 -7.71 40.60
N ASP A 203 34.52 -6.73 41.29
CA ASP A 203 33.93 -6.11 42.48
C ASP A 203 32.87 -5.08 42.07
N ASP A 204 31.65 -5.25 42.59
CA ASP A 204 30.50 -4.37 42.32
C ASP A 204 30.46 -3.17 43.29
N ARG A 205 30.38 -1.95 42.75
CA ARG A 205 30.20 -0.70 43.50
C ARG A 205 29.07 0.13 42.91
N VAL A 206 27.95 0.25 43.61
CA VAL A 206 26.85 1.16 43.24
C VAL A 206 27.36 2.60 43.10
N VAL A 207 27.02 3.27 41.99
CA VAL A 207 27.40 4.67 41.75
C VAL A 207 26.63 5.59 42.68
N SER A 208 27.35 6.14 43.65
CA SER A 208 26.81 7.10 44.62
C SER A 208 26.54 8.47 44.00
N GLY A 209 25.52 9.17 44.51
CA GLY A 209 25.16 10.51 44.01
C GLY A 209 24.38 10.54 42.69
N TRP A 210 23.95 9.40 42.15
CA TRP A 210 23.12 9.34 40.93
C TRP A 210 21.86 10.23 41.05
N PRO A 211 21.49 11.02 40.01
CA PRO A 211 20.38 11.95 40.12
C PRO A 211 19.05 11.22 40.45
N ALA A 212 18.45 11.57 41.59
CA ALA A 212 17.23 10.92 42.04
C ALA A 212 16.11 11.01 40.99
N GLY A 213 15.59 9.86 40.60
CA GLY A 213 14.56 9.72 39.55
C GLY A 213 15.05 9.96 38.11
N ALA A 214 16.35 9.85 37.84
CA ALA A 214 16.87 9.75 36.48
C ALA A 214 17.11 8.27 36.10
N ARG A 215 16.79 7.92 34.85
CA ARG A 215 17.18 6.65 34.21
C ARG A 215 18.36 6.91 33.26
N TRP A 216 19.19 5.91 32.97
CA TRP A 216 20.22 6.04 31.93
C TRP A 216 19.57 6.05 30.53
N SER A 217 19.73 7.13 29.77
CA SER A 217 19.32 7.25 28.36
C SER A 217 20.57 7.32 27.47
N GLY A 218 20.52 6.75 26.27
CA GLY A 218 21.69 6.62 25.41
C GLY A 218 22.20 5.18 25.30
N GLN A 219 22.98 4.94 24.24
CA GLN A 219 23.55 3.64 23.86
C GLN A 219 25.08 3.66 23.86
N GLN A 220 25.72 4.80 23.55
CA GLN A 220 27.18 4.95 23.52
C GLN A 220 27.65 6.00 24.55
N PRO A 221 28.44 5.59 25.55
CA PRO A 221 29.07 6.47 26.54
C PRO A 221 30.51 6.85 26.15
N ALA A 222 31.07 7.87 26.81
CA ALA A 222 32.49 8.24 26.66
C ALA A 222 33.25 8.02 27.97
N SER A 223 34.55 7.70 27.91
CA SER A 223 35.36 7.50 29.12
C SER A 223 36.84 7.85 28.93
N LEU A 224 37.47 8.20 30.06
CA LEU A 224 38.88 8.60 30.19
C LEU A 224 39.44 8.10 31.53
N PRO A 225 40.77 8.19 31.76
CA PRO A 225 41.37 7.97 33.07
C PRO A 225 40.63 8.76 34.17
N GLY A 226 40.07 8.05 35.15
CA GLY A 226 39.34 8.62 36.29
C GLY A 226 37.93 9.14 36.01
N THR A 227 37.40 9.09 34.78
CA THR A 227 36.07 9.68 34.48
C THR A 227 35.30 8.90 33.42
N ALA A 228 34.02 8.67 33.66
CA ALA A 228 33.06 8.23 32.64
C ALA A 228 31.96 9.28 32.47
N GLU A 229 31.57 9.53 31.22
CA GLU A 229 30.46 10.41 30.83
C GLU A 229 29.30 9.58 30.29
N VAL A 230 28.12 9.75 30.89
CA VAL A 230 26.91 9.03 30.52
C VAL A 230 25.73 10.00 30.38
N SER A 231 24.80 9.70 29.48
CA SER A 231 23.53 10.40 29.35
C SER A 231 22.44 9.79 30.24
N SER A 232 21.52 10.63 30.71
CA SER A 232 20.41 10.24 31.59
C SER A 232 19.15 11.05 31.29
N ASP A 233 18.00 10.45 31.51
CA ASP A 233 16.68 11.03 31.30
C ASP A 233 15.99 11.21 32.65
N LYS A 234 15.58 12.45 32.95
CA LYS A 234 14.86 12.79 34.17
C LYS A 234 13.54 13.46 33.83
N ALA A 235 12.47 12.68 33.94
CA ALA A 235 11.12 13.07 33.51
C ALA A 235 11.08 13.61 32.06
N GLY A 236 11.79 12.95 31.14
CA GLY A 236 11.89 13.34 29.73
C GLY A 236 12.88 14.46 29.42
N ASN A 237 13.59 15.03 30.41
CA ASN A 237 14.68 15.98 30.15
C ASN A 237 16.00 15.22 30.12
N GLN A 238 16.76 15.35 29.03
CA GLN A 238 18.07 14.73 28.90
C GLN A 238 19.13 15.52 29.71
N GLN A 239 20.01 14.80 30.41
CA GLN A 239 21.09 15.32 31.25
C GLN A 239 22.36 14.51 31.02
N ILE A 240 23.52 15.15 31.14
CA ILE A 240 24.83 14.46 31.18
C ILE A 240 25.25 14.29 32.64
N VAL A 241 25.82 13.13 32.96
CA VAL A 241 26.35 12.79 34.28
C VAL A 241 27.80 12.37 34.14
N LEU A 242 28.68 13.01 34.91
CA LEU A 242 30.09 12.61 35.06
C LEU A 242 30.26 11.75 36.31
N ILE A 243 30.91 10.60 36.15
CA ILE A 243 31.16 9.62 37.21
C ILE A 243 32.68 9.50 37.41
N ASP A 244 33.14 9.69 38.65
CA ASP A 244 34.50 9.33 39.06
C ASP A 244 34.60 7.80 39.20
N THR A 245 35.52 7.22 38.44
CA THR A 245 35.70 5.76 38.33
C THR A 245 36.64 5.19 39.40
N ALA A 246 37.37 6.03 40.13
CA ALA A 246 38.11 5.62 41.31
C ALA A 246 37.18 5.50 42.53
N THR A 247 36.26 6.45 42.73
CA THR A 247 35.37 6.49 43.91
C THR A 247 33.99 5.86 43.72
N ALA A 248 33.55 5.62 42.48
CA ALA A 248 32.16 5.27 42.15
C ALA A 248 31.17 6.35 42.63
N SER A 249 31.43 7.62 42.30
CA SER A 249 30.55 8.74 42.66
C SER A 249 30.33 9.70 41.50
N VAL A 250 29.11 10.21 41.36
CA VAL A 250 28.81 11.34 40.47
C VAL A 250 29.58 12.58 40.92
N THR A 251 30.38 13.16 40.04
CA THR A 251 31.11 14.42 40.27
C THR A 251 30.36 15.63 39.74
N THR A 252 29.54 15.45 38.71
CA THR A 252 28.79 16.54 38.07
C THR A 252 27.57 16.02 37.34
N THR A 253 26.56 16.88 37.22
CA THR A 253 25.42 16.68 36.33
C THR A 253 25.08 18.00 35.67
N VAL A 254 24.94 18.03 34.34
CA VAL A 254 24.53 19.21 33.57
C VAL A 254 23.27 18.92 32.76
N PRO A 255 22.32 19.88 32.66
CA PRO A 255 21.15 19.72 31.79
C PRO A 255 21.56 19.90 30.33
N THR A 256 20.91 19.17 29.42
CA THR A 256 21.01 19.43 27.97
C THR A 256 19.87 20.34 27.50
N ALA A 257 20.02 20.91 26.31
CA ALA A 257 18.97 21.66 25.61
C ALA A 257 17.94 20.76 24.89
N LEU A 258 17.99 19.44 25.07
CA LEU A 258 17.11 18.48 24.41
C LEU A 258 15.81 18.25 25.21
N TYR A 259 14.68 18.39 24.51
CA TYR A 259 13.34 18.20 25.06
C TYR A 259 12.86 16.73 24.96
N GLN A 260 11.71 16.45 25.60
CA GLN A 260 11.11 15.11 25.67
C GLN A 260 10.96 14.46 24.29
N GLY A 261 11.55 13.27 24.13
CA GLY A 261 11.43 12.45 22.92
C GLY A 261 12.47 12.71 21.82
N ALA A 262 13.47 13.56 22.05
CA ALA A 262 14.59 13.75 21.13
C ALA A 262 15.53 12.51 21.06
N ASN A 263 16.30 12.42 19.97
CA ASN A 263 17.42 11.47 19.84
C ASN A 263 18.44 11.66 20.97
N TYR A 264 19.21 10.61 21.28
CA TYR A 264 20.25 10.66 22.30
C TYR A 264 21.37 11.62 21.90
N PRO A 265 21.88 12.46 22.83
CA PRO A 265 22.99 13.36 22.53
C PRO A 265 24.28 12.58 22.19
N LEU A 266 25.01 13.06 21.19
CA LEU A 266 26.37 12.59 20.91
C LEU A 266 27.30 13.12 21.99
N LEU A 267 27.87 12.25 22.83
CA LEU A 267 28.74 12.66 23.94
C LEU A 267 30.15 13.03 23.44
N LEU A 268 30.73 14.07 24.03
CA LEU A 268 31.99 14.69 23.62
C LEU A 268 32.92 14.81 24.84
N LEU A 269 33.99 14.03 24.90
CA LEU A 269 34.90 13.98 26.06
C LEU A 269 36.37 14.06 25.65
N ASP A 270 37.12 14.97 26.28
CA ASP A 270 38.59 15.03 26.20
C ASP A 270 39.23 15.29 27.59
N ALA A 271 40.55 15.47 27.63
CA ALA A 271 41.30 15.66 28.88
C ALA A 271 40.82 16.87 29.71
N ASP A 272 40.39 17.94 29.04
CA ASP A 272 40.09 19.26 29.64
C ASP A 272 38.61 19.64 29.51
N HIS A 273 37.87 19.00 28.60
CA HIS A 273 36.48 19.34 28.24
C HIS A 273 35.54 18.13 28.25
N PHE A 274 34.25 18.39 28.42
CA PHE A 274 33.15 17.42 28.25
C PHE A 274 31.91 18.08 27.62
N GLY A 275 30.91 17.33 27.17
CA GLY A 275 29.70 17.93 26.60
C GLY A 275 28.97 17.09 25.57
N TYR A 276 28.16 17.74 24.73
CA TYR A 276 27.34 17.05 23.75
C TYR A 276 27.17 17.79 22.42
N GLY A 277 27.03 17.02 21.35
CA GLY A 277 26.47 17.42 20.07
C GLY A 277 24.99 17.04 19.96
N ALA A 278 24.21 17.86 19.27
CA ALA A 278 22.90 17.48 18.73
C ALA A 278 22.64 18.24 17.41
N GLY A 279 22.30 17.49 16.35
CA GLY A 279 22.12 18.07 15.02
C GLY A 279 23.41 18.73 14.52
N ARG A 280 23.45 20.07 14.52
CA ARG A 280 24.58 20.90 14.05
C ARG A 280 25.20 21.79 15.13
N THR A 281 24.86 21.56 16.39
CA THR A 281 25.31 22.37 17.52
C THR A 281 25.98 21.49 18.55
N ALA A 282 27.11 21.96 19.10
CA ALA A 282 27.76 21.35 20.24
C ALA A 282 27.79 22.32 21.43
N TRP A 283 27.66 21.78 22.63
CA TRP A 283 27.78 22.48 23.91
C TRP A 283 28.93 21.86 24.68
N VAL A 284 30.01 22.62 24.83
CA VAL A 284 31.28 22.16 25.41
C VAL A 284 31.52 22.87 26.74
N TYR A 285 31.68 22.09 27.80
CA TYR A 285 31.96 22.52 29.16
C TYR A 285 33.44 22.31 29.50
N ASP A 286 33.96 23.13 30.40
CA ASP A 286 35.29 22.97 30.98
C ASP A 286 35.20 21.96 32.15
N ARG A 287 36.11 20.98 32.23
CA ARG A 287 36.11 19.98 33.30
C ARG A 287 36.56 20.56 34.65
N THR A 288 37.25 21.71 34.66
CA THR A 288 37.69 22.39 35.88
C THR A 288 36.62 23.31 36.48
N ASP A 289 35.69 23.80 35.66
CA ASP A 289 34.47 24.51 36.09
C ASP A 289 33.22 23.96 35.36
N PRO A 290 32.76 22.75 35.73
CA PRO A 290 31.64 22.07 35.06
C PRO A 290 30.27 22.73 35.29
N GLN A 291 30.19 23.78 36.11
CA GLN A 291 28.96 24.52 36.38
C GLN A 291 28.91 25.88 35.66
N ALA A 292 29.98 26.25 34.95
CA ALA A 292 29.97 27.38 34.03
C ALA A 292 29.02 27.16 32.85
N ALA A 293 28.63 28.25 32.18
CA ALA A 293 27.86 28.16 30.95
C ALA A 293 28.71 27.52 29.83
N PRO A 294 28.16 26.56 29.05
CA PRO A 294 28.92 25.88 28.00
C PRO A 294 29.25 26.82 26.84
N ARG A 295 30.40 26.58 26.22
CA ARG A 295 30.72 27.15 24.91
C ARG A 295 29.80 26.50 23.88
N THR A 296 28.98 27.29 23.22
CA THR A 296 28.07 26.81 22.17
C THR A 296 28.74 27.00 20.82
N LEU A 297 28.96 25.91 20.09
CA LEU A 297 29.63 25.86 18.79
C LEU A 297 28.65 25.40 17.72
N THR A 298 28.71 25.97 16.52
CA THR A 298 27.86 25.59 15.38
C THR A 298 28.71 25.02 14.27
N VAL A 299 28.31 23.87 13.72
CA VAL A 299 29.00 23.17 12.65
C VAL A 299 28.82 23.93 11.33
N PRO A 300 29.89 24.45 10.69
CA PRO A 300 29.82 25.08 9.38
C PRO A 300 29.27 24.12 8.32
N GLY A 301 28.72 24.65 7.22
CA GLY A 301 28.29 23.83 6.08
C GLY A 301 26.82 24.01 5.69
N ALA A 302 26.37 23.20 4.74
CA ALA A 302 25.04 23.29 4.14
C ALA A 302 24.16 22.05 4.40
N GLY A 303 24.70 21.02 5.08
CA GLY A 303 23.95 19.82 5.45
C GLY A 303 22.76 20.14 6.35
N THR A 304 21.62 19.48 6.10
CA THR A 304 20.39 19.61 6.92
C THR A 304 20.25 18.52 7.99
N GLY A 305 21.23 17.62 8.08
CA GLY A 305 21.25 16.47 8.99
C GLY A 305 22.03 16.69 10.28
N GLU A 306 22.19 15.59 11.02
CA GLU A 306 23.06 15.48 12.19
C GLU A 306 24.52 15.26 11.75
N ALA A 307 25.44 16.01 12.35
CA ALA A 307 26.87 15.96 12.02
C ALA A 307 27.63 15.08 13.02
N ASP A 308 28.56 14.25 12.52
CA ASP A 308 29.50 13.55 13.39
C ASP A 308 30.48 14.56 14.00
N MET A 309 30.74 14.45 15.30
CA MET A 309 31.57 15.39 16.04
C MET A 309 32.57 14.67 16.96
N ALA A 310 33.76 15.25 17.14
CA ALA A 310 34.78 14.78 18.07
C ALA A 310 35.56 15.95 18.64
N LEU A 311 35.89 15.92 19.93
CA LEU A 311 36.79 16.91 20.53
C LEU A 311 38.25 16.50 20.31
N THR A 312 39.08 17.48 19.96
CA THR A 312 40.53 17.47 20.19
C THR A 312 40.87 18.67 21.07
N GLY A 313 41.96 18.62 21.84
CA GLY A 313 42.18 19.53 22.98
C GLY A 313 42.16 21.05 22.72
N GLY A 314 42.16 21.49 21.45
CA GLY A 314 41.93 22.88 21.06
C GLY A 314 40.78 23.14 20.07
N ALA A 315 40.08 22.11 19.56
CA ALA A 315 39.03 22.27 18.55
C ALA A 315 37.95 21.17 18.61
N LEU A 316 36.72 21.54 18.27
CA LEU A 316 35.69 20.59 17.86
C LEU A 316 35.90 20.24 16.38
N LEU A 317 36.18 18.97 16.10
CA LEU A 317 36.10 18.43 14.75
C LEU A 317 34.64 18.10 14.43
N ALA A 318 34.18 18.46 13.24
CA ALA A 318 32.81 18.21 12.81
C ALA A 318 32.76 17.87 11.32
N LEU A 319 32.15 16.73 10.99
CA LEU A 319 32.00 16.22 9.64
C LEU A 319 30.59 16.55 9.13
N ASP A 320 30.49 17.27 8.02
CA ASP A 320 29.23 17.83 7.48
C ASP A 320 28.39 16.76 6.74
N HIS A 321 28.13 15.65 7.41
CA HIS A 321 27.31 14.58 6.85
C HIS A 321 25.90 15.08 6.56
N TYR A 322 25.45 14.82 5.33
CA TYR A 322 24.03 14.60 5.10
C TYR A 322 23.67 13.28 5.78
N ALA A 323 22.46 13.16 6.34
CA ALA A 323 21.99 11.89 6.86
C ALA A 323 21.81 10.91 5.69
N SER A 324 22.89 10.20 5.34
CA SER A 324 22.86 9.20 4.28
C SER A 324 21.94 8.06 4.70
N LEU A 325 21.23 7.55 3.70
CA LEU A 325 20.20 6.55 3.90
C LEU A 325 20.84 5.32 4.53
N ALA A 326 20.20 4.79 5.58
CA ALA A 326 20.77 3.73 6.41
C ALA A 326 21.40 2.64 5.55
N GLY A 327 22.71 2.41 5.67
CA GLY A 327 23.43 1.38 4.93
C GLY A 327 24.16 1.82 3.65
N ALA A 328 23.94 3.01 3.10
CA ALA A 328 24.62 3.47 1.87
C ALA A 328 26.15 3.66 2.01
N GLY A 329 26.67 3.62 3.24
CA GLY A 329 28.02 4.02 3.58
C GLY A 329 28.14 5.55 3.72
N PRO A 330 29.22 6.04 4.33
CA PRO A 330 29.45 7.48 4.46
C PRO A 330 29.71 8.14 3.11
N THR A 331 28.85 9.08 2.71
CA THR A 331 29.11 9.97 1.58
C THR A 331 30.27 10.93 1.92
N PRO A 332 31.28 11.12 1.05
CA PRO A 332 32.36 12.07 1.31
C PRO A 332 31.83 13.50 1.55
N ALA A 333 32.16 14.09 2.71
CA ALA A 333 31.67 15.39 3.16
C ALA A 333 32.80 16.27 3.74
N PRO A 334 32.67 17.60 3.75
CA PRO A 334 33.67 18.47 4.35
C PRO A 334 33.87 18.19 5.85
N LEU A 335 35.13 18.03 6.26
CA LEU A 335 35.51 18.00 7.67
C LEU A 335 36.00 19.39 8.10
N TYR A 336 35.39 19.94 9.13
CA TYR A 336 35.79 21.20 9.75
C TYR A 336 36.51 20.97 11.07
N ALA A 337 37.48 21.83 11.37
CA ALA A 337 37.93 22.09 12.73
C ALA A 337 37.38 23.45 13.18
N VAL A 338 36.61 23.45 14.26
CA VAL A 338 35.99 24.62 14.90
C VAL A 338 36.75 24.91 16.20
N PRO A 339 37.64 25.91 16.25
CA PRO A 339 38.48 26.20 17.41
C PRO A 339 37.68 26.55 18.68
N LEU A 340 38.12 26.03 19.83
CA LEU A 340 37.47 26.29 21.13
C LEU A 340 37.75 27.71 21.66
N ASP A 341 38.70 28.45 21.07
CA ASP A 341 39.04 29.83 21.40
C ASP A 341 38.13 30.88 20.72
N GLY A 342 37.21 30.44 19.86
CA GLY A 342 36.29 31.30 19.12
C GLY A 342 36.87 31.91 17.83
N SER A 343 38.06 31.48 17.40
CA SER A 343 38.60 31.83 16.09
C SER A 343 37.82 31.11 14.96
N ALA A 344 38.01 31.55 13.72
CA ALA A 344 37.23 31.07 12.58
C ALA A 344 37.49 29.58 12.29
N ALA A 345 36.42 28.83 12.04
CA ALA A 345 36.51 27.43 11.64
C ALA A 345 37.27 27.26 10.31
N ARG A 346 38.02 26.17 10.18
CA ARG A 346 38.80 25.82 8.99
C ARG A 346 38.38 24.46 8.43
N THR A 347 38.31 24.34 7.12
CA THR A 347 38.21 23.02 6.47
C THR A 347 39.53 22.28 6.61
N LEU A 348 39.48 21.00 7.00
CA LEU A 348 40.62 20.08 7.04
C LEU A 348 40.68 19.21 5.78
N PHE A 349 39.52 18.73 5.33
CA PHE A 349 39.34 17.92 4.13
C PHE A 349 38.03 18.34 3.45
N ASP A 350 38.02 18.43 2.12
CA ASP A 350 36.81 18.78 1.36
C ASP A 350 35.83 17.59 1.20
N GLY A 351 36.25 16.37 1.52
CA GLY A 351 35.45 15.15 1.36
C GLY A 351 35.97 13.97 2.19
N ALA A 352 35.88 14.06 3.52
CA ALA A 352 36.14 12.95 4.44
C ALA A 352 34.90 12.04 4.61
N ALA A 353 35.11 10.80 5.02
CA ALA A 353 34.05 9.80 5.14
C ALA A 353 33.70 9.45 6.60
N THR A 354 34.70 9.26 7.46
CA THR A 354 34.51 8.84 8.85
C THR A 354 35.20 9.81 9.82
N LEU A 355 34.68 9.94 11.03
CA LEU A 355 35.33 10.66 12.13
C LEU A 355 35.22 9.82 13.40
N ARG A 356 36.35 9.47 14.02
CA ARG A 356 36.41 8.72 15.29
C ARG A 356 37.29 9.43 16.30
N ALA A 357 36.72 9.79 17.46
CA ALA A 357 37.48 10.31 18.58
C ALA A 357 38.44 9.25 19.17
N SER A 358 39.59 9.70 19.67
CA SER A 358 40.54 8.92 20.47
C SER A 358 40.53 9.44 21.90
N THR A 359 40.59 8.52 22.86
CA THR A 359 40.72 8.83 24.30
C THR A 359 42.00 9.60 24.65
N GLY A 360 42.95 9.73 23.73
CA GLY A 360 44.11 10.62 23.84
C GLY A 360 43.90 12.06 23.34
N GLY A 361 42.66 12.50 23.10
CA GLY A 361 42.35 13.85 22.59
C GLY A 361 42.73 14.09 21.12
N SER A 362 43.00 13.01 20.37
CA SER A 362 43.21 13.04 18.91
C SER A 362 41.98 12.47 18.20
N ALA A 363 41.91 12.56 16.88
CA ALA A 363 40.88 11.88 16.10
C ALA A 363 41.48 11.15 14.90
N LEU A 364 40.77 10.12 14.42
CA LEU A 364 41.06 9.44 13.15
C LEU A 364 39.97 9.75 12.13
N VAL A 365 40.38 9.96 10.89
CA VAL A 365 39.51 10.36 9.78
C VAL A 365 39.92 9.64 8.51
N ASP A 366 38.99 8.98 7.84
CA ASP A 366 39.22 8.48 6.49
C ASP A 366 38.94 9.59 5.47
N ALA A 367 39.94 9.94 4.65
CA ALA A 367 39.85 11.00 3.64
C ALA A 367 40.69 10.70 2.37
N PRO A 368 40.45 11.38 1.24
CA PRO A 368 41.24 11.25 0.02
C PRO A 368 42.73 11.56 0.21
N ASN A 369 43.56 10.82 -0.52
CA ASN A 369 45.03 10.90 -0.50
C ASN A 369 45.59 10.76 -1.93
N GLY A 370 45.03 11.53 -2.88
CA GLY A 370 45.32 11.44 -4.32
C GLY A 370 44.04 11.36 -5.16
N SER A 371 44.15 11.01 -6.44
CA SER A 371 43.00 10.92 -7.36
C SER A 371 42.12 9.69 -7.14
N ASP A 372 42.73 8.55 -6.76
CA ASP A 372 42.06 7.24 -6.65
C ASP A 372 42.52 6.46 -5.41
N ALA A 373 43.06 7.15 -4.41
CA ALA A 373 43.53 6.57 -3.15
C ALA A 373 42.91 7.30 -1.97
N TRP A 374 42.52 6.54 -0.95
CA TRP A 374 42.09 7.04 0.34
C TRP A 374 43.16 6.75 1.39
N ALA A 375 43.10 7.43 2.53
CA ALA A 375 43.89 7.09 3.68
C ALA A 375 43.17 7.41 5.00
N THR A 376 43.51 6.68 6.05
CA THR A 376 43.21 7.10 7.41
C THR A 376 44.27 8.13 7.83
N PHE A 377 43.81 9.32 8.22
CA PHE A 377 44.63 10.39 8.80
C PHE A 377 44.44 10.42 10.32
N ARG A 378 45.51 10.70 11.06
CA ARG A 378 45.44 11.10 12.47
C ARG A 378 45.46 12.62 12.57
N ILE A 379 44.45 13.18 13.21
CA ILE A 379 44.38 14.60 13.58
C ILE A 379 44.91 14.71 15.02
N PRO A 380 46.07 15.35 15.24
CA PRO A 380 46.68 15.46 16.56
C PRO A 380 45.91 16.33 17.54
N ALA A 381 46.09 16.06 18.84
CA ALA A 381 45.48 16.83 19.93
C ALA A 381 46.01 18.27 20.03
N ASP A 382 47.27 18.48 19.63
CA ASP A 382 47.97 19.77 19.66
C ASP A 382 47.62 20.71 18.48
N GLY A 383 46.69 20.29 17.61
CA GLY A 383 46.26 21.07 16.45
C GLY A 383 47.24 21.09 15.27
N SER A 384 48.34 20.33 15.32
CA SER A 384 49.30 20.20 14.22
C SER A 384 48.69 19.51 12.97
N ALA A 385 49.46 19.46 11.87
CA ALA A 385 48.96 19.00 10.58
C ALA A 385 48.54 17.50 10.63
N PRO A 386 47.41 17.11 9.99
CA PRO A 386 47.01 15.71 9.92
C PRO A 386 48.08 14.83 9.27
N ALA A 387 48.38 13.69 9.88
CA ALA A 387 49.37 12.74 9.40
C ALA A 387 48.71 11.51 8.77
N VAL A 388 49.17 11.11 7.57
CA VAL A 388 48.74 9.86 6.92
C VAL A 388 49.21 8.67 7.75
N LEU A 389 48.29 7.84 8.22
CA LEU A 389 48.60 6.57 8.90
C LEU A 389 48.72 5.42 7.90
N ARG A 390 47.77 5.33 6.97
CA ARG A 390 47.65 4.18 6.07
C ARG A 390 46.89 4.51 4.79
N PRO A 391 47.48 4.34 3.60
CA PRO A 391 46.75 4.38 2.34
C PRO A 391 45.97 3.07 2.09
N PHE A 392 44.85 3.19 1.40
CA PHE A 392 44.03 2.07 0.90
C PHE A 392 43.22 2.49 -0.34
N THR A 393 42.60 1.53 -1.01
CA THR A 393 41.99 1.71 -2.34
C THR A 393 40.54 2.18 -2.27
N THR A 394 40.15 3.01 -3.24
CA THR A 394 38.77 3.44 -3.46
C THR A 394 37.89 2.27 -3.92
N TYR A 395 36.70 2.12 -3.33
CA TYR A 395 35.63 1.29 -3.85
C TYR A 395 34.87 2.05 -4.93
N ARG A 396 34.59 1.37 -6.04
CA ARG A 396 33.60 1.82 -7.02
C ARG A 396 32.39 0.91 -6.88
N PRO A 397 31.20 1.44 -6.55
CA PRO A 397 29.95 0.70 -6.58
C PRO A 397 29.77 -0.03 -7.91
N GLU A 398 29.39 -1.30 -7.82
CA GLU A 398 29.08 -2.17 -8.95
C GLU A 398 27.56 -2.17 -9.15
N HIS A 399 27.08 -1.94 -10.37
CA HIS A 399 25.68 -2.16 -10.70
C HIS A 399 25.41 -3.65 -10.81
N ILE A 400 24.50 -4.15 -9.97
CA ILE A 400 24.17 -5.57 -9.85
C ILE A 400 22.69 -5.86 -10.14
N GLY A 401 21.85 -4.84 -10.32
CA GLY A 401 20.44 -4.99 -10.66
C GLY A 401 19.86 -3.74 -11.32
N LEU A 402 18.97 -3.91 -12.30
CA LEU A 402 18.33 -2.82 -13.03
C LEU A 402 16.93 -3.23 -13.51
N SER A 403 15.90 -2.46 -13.20
CA SER A 403 14.53 -2.69 -13.67
C SER A 403 13.84 -1.38 -13.98
N LEU A 404 12.97 -1.39 -14.99
CA LEU A 404 12.19 -0.23 -15.39
C LEU A 404 10.74 -0.65 -15.61
N GLY A 405 9.80 0.01 -14.93
CA GLY A 405 8.39 -0.37 -14.96
C GLY A 405 7.46 0.79 -14.68
N ARG A 406 6.49 1.03 -15.57
CA ARG A 406 5.40 2.02 -15.40
C ARG A 406 5.93 3.43 -15.11
N GLY A 407 7.09 3.79 -15.67
CA GLY A 407 7.78 5.07 -15.45
C GLY A 407 8.65 5.14 -14.20
N THR A 408 8.86 4.02 -13.50
CA THR A 408 9.73 3.93 -12.30
C THR A 408 10.97 3.11 -12.63
N LEU A 409 12.15 3.68 -12.43
CA LEU A 409 13.47 3.03 -12.56
C LEU A 409 13.93 2.55 -11.18
N SER A 410 14.19 1.26 -11.00
CA SER A 410 14.91 0.72 -9.84
C SER A 410 16.30 0.28 -10.26
N ARG A 411 17.33 0.71 -9.54
CA ARG A 411 18.71 0.25 -9.72
C ARG A 411 19.30 -0.23 -8.40
N VAL A 412 20.19 -1.21 -8.47
CA VAL A 412 20.88 -1.77 -7.30
C VAL A 412 22.38 -1.66 -7.50
N GLU A 413 23.02 -0.94 -6.58
CA GLU A 413 24.47 -0.69 -6.54
C GLU A 413 25.07 -1.31 -5.27
N THR A 414 26.30 -1.80 -5.32
CA THR A 414 26.99 -2.31 -4.12
C THR A 414 27.47 -1.17 -3.20
N GLY A 415 27.27 -1.33 -1.89
CA GLY A 415 27.61 -0.30 -0.89
C GLY A 415 29.13 -0.12 -0.68
N ALA A 416 29.58 1.12 -0.48
CA ALA A 416 30.99 1.42 -0.21
C ALA A 416 31.33 1.29 1.29
N GLY A 417 32.30 0.43 1.63
CA GLY A 417 32.97 0.42 2.94
C GLY A 417 32.12 -0.06 4.14
N SER A 418 31.00 -0.74 3.90
CA SER A 418 30.02 -1.14 4.92
C SER A 418 29.67 -2.63 4.82
N PRO A 419 29.23 -3.32 5.90
CA PRO A 419 28.66 -4.68 5.81
C PRO A 419 27.34 -4.78 5.03
N VAL A 420 26.86 -3.67 4.45
CA VAL A 420 25.74 -3.62 3.50
C VAL A 420 26.24 -3.99 2.10
N GLY A 421 25.80 -5.13 1.57
CA GLY A 421 26.26 -5.61 0.26
C GLY A 421 25.64 -4.87 -0.93
N ALA A 422 24.45 -4.29 -0.77
CA ALA A 422 23.69 -3.64 -1.84
C ALA A 422 22.77 -2.52 -1.33
N VAL A 423 22.53 -1.52 -2.18
CA VAL A 423 21.59 -0.41 -1.99
C VAL A 423 20.68 -0.37 -3.22
N GLU A 424 19.36 -0.44 -3.01
CA GLU A 424 18.39 -0.10 -4.06
C GLU A 424 18.06 1.40 -4.03
N GLU A 425 18.05 2.03 -5.20
CA GLU A 425 17.47 3.35 -5.41
C GLU A 425 16.33 3.29 -6.44
N THR A 426 15.28 4.06 -6.18
CA THR A 426 14.13 4.22 -7.08
C THR A 426 14.05 5.66 -7.59
N VAL A 427 13.97 5.83 -8.92
CA VAL A 427 13.87 7.13 -9.60
C VAL A 427 12.59 7.17 -10.45
N ASP A 428 11.76 8.20 -10.26
CA ASP A 428 10.65 8.47 -11.18
C ASP A 428 11.22 9.05 -12.48
N VAL A 429 11.05 8.32 -13.59
CA VAL A 429 11.45 8.77 -14.94
C VAL A 429 10.26 9.23 -15.78
N GLY A 430 9.09 9.36 -15.16
CA GLY A 430 7.88 9.89 -15.75
C GLY A 430 7.07 8.87 -16.55
N THR A 431 5.76 9.15 -16.66
CA THR A 431 4.78 8.32 -17.39
C THR A 431 4.41 8.89 -18.76
N GLY A 432 4.96 10.05 -19.13
CA GLY A 432 4.66 10.80 -20.36
C GLY A 432 5.26 10.20 -21.63
N ALA A 433 5.20 10.94 -22.74
CA ALA A 433 5.65 10.48 -24.06
C ALA A 433 7.16 10.17 -24.14
N ALA A 434 7.97 10.97 -23.46
CA ALA A 434 9.41 10.81 -23.27
C ALA A 434 9.71 10.70 -21.76
N PRO A 435 10.86 10.12 -21.36
CA PRO A 435 11.30 10.16 -19.98
C PRO A 435 11.56 11.61 -19.53
N ALA A 436 11.47 11.83 -18.23
CA ALA A 436 11.83 13.07 -17.57
C ALA A 436 12.79 12.75 -16.42
N GLY A 437 13.74 13.64 -16.14
CA GLY A 437 14.50 13.58 -14.90
C GLY A 437 13.60 13.95 -13.72
N GLY A 438 12.96 12.97 -13.10
CA GLY A 438 12.11 13.15 -11.93
C GLY A 438 12.91 13.16 -10.63
N SER A 439 12.19 13.33 -9.52
CA SER A 439 12.78 13.27 -8.19
C SER A 439 13.18 11.83 -7.84
N VAL A 440 14.42 11.67 -7.37
CA VAL A 440 14.83 10.48 -6.61
C VAL A 440 13.82 10.26 -5.48
N LEU A 441 13.26 9.05 -5.41
CA LEU A 441 12.44 8.61 -4.29
C LEU A 441 13.33 7.70 -3.44
N PRO A 442 13.99 8.22 -2.39
CA PRO A 442 14.89 7.42 -1.58
C PRO A 442 14.09 6.41 -0.75
N ARG A 443 13.83 5.23 -1.33
CA ARG A 443 13.19 4.10 -0.68
C ARG A 443 14.24 3.03 -0.36
N VAL A 444 15.21 3.42 0.46
CA VAL A 444 16.22 2.50 0.96
C VAL A 444 15.60 1.59 2.01
N TRP A 445 15.04 0.47 1.54
CA TRP A 445 14.90 -0.73 2.34
C TRP A 445 16.27 -1.40 2.45
N ALA A 446 17.14 -0.77 3.23
CA ALA A 446 18.27 -1.48 3.80
C ALA A 446 17.79 -2.36 4.95
N TYR A 447 17.10 -3.45 4.60
CA TYR A 447 17.70 -4.70 5.03
C TYR A 447 19.02 -4.77 4.28
N PRO A 448 20.18 -4.62 4.96
CA PRO A 448 21.42 -4.83 4.29
C PRO A 448 21.43 -6.28 3.81
N ALA A 449 21.20 -6.48 2.51
CA ALA A 449 21.51 -7.71 1.83
C ALA A 449 23.03 -7.83 1.89
N LYS A 450 23.53 -8.39 3.01
CA LYS A 450 24.96 -8.59 3.26
C LYS A 450 25.48 -9.49 2.16
N ASP A 451 26.77 -9.42 1.82
CA ASP A 451 27.28 -10.05 0.59
C ASP A 451 27.01 -11.57 0.44
N ALA A 452 26.70 -12.25 1.55
CA ALA A 452 26.27 -13.64 1.60
C ALA A 452 24.81 -13.90 1.17
N MET A 453 23.95 -12.87 1.17
CA MET A 453 22.53 -12.94 0.78
C MET A 453 22.29 -12.63 -0.70
N ILE A 454 23.26 -11.98 -1.36
CA ILE A 454 23.19 -11.59 -2.76
C ILE A 454 23.49 -12.81 -3.64
N LEU A 455 22.61 -13.06 -4.62
CA LEU A 455 22.78 -14.18 -5.56
C LEU A 455 24.03 -14.02 -6.42
N ARG A 456 24.49 -15.16 -6.96
CA ARG A 456 25.69 -15.24 -7.81
C ARG A 456 25.34 -15.73 -9.22
N CYS A 457 25.21 -14.81 -10.17
CA CYS A 457 24.98 -15.11 -11.59
C CYS A 457 26.35 -15.28 -12.28
N GLY A 458 26.67 -16.49 -12.73
CA GLY A 458 27.99 -16.79 -13.31
C GLY A 458 29.17 -16.57 -12.35
N GLY A 459 28.92 -16.51 -11.03
CA GLY A 459 29.90 -16.18 -9.99
C GLY A 459 29.98 -14.68 -9.65
N GLN A 460 29.43 -13.78 -10.48
CA GLN A 460 29.31 -12.36 -10.17
C GLN A 460 28.10 -12.06 -9.29
N ARG A 461 28.14 -11.00 -8.48
CA ARG A 461 26.99 -10.53 -7.70
C ARG A 461 25.86 -10.13 -8.66
N CYS A 462 24.65 -10.60 -8.41
CA CYS A 462 23.48 -10.18 -9.17
C CYS A 462 22.25 -10.04 -8.29
N TYR A 463 21.37 -9.14 -8.71
CA TYR A 463 20.14 -8.77 -8.04
C TYR A 463 19.07 -8.64 -9.12
N THR A 464 18.51 -9.78 -9.53
CA THR A 464 17.61 -9.89 -10.68
C THR A 464 16.25 -9.27 -10.38
N LEU A 465 16.13 -7.97 -10.67
CA LEU A 465 14.88 -7.23 -10.55
C LEU A 465 13.94 -7.56 -11.73
N VAL A 466 12.83 -8.23 -11.45
CA VAL A 466 11.78 -8.51 -12.45
C VAL A 466 10.58 -7.61 -12.18
N ASP A 467 10.34 -6.62 -13.03
CA ASP A 467 9.20 -5.72 -12.86
C ASP A 467 7.86 -6.49 -12.88
N ALA A 468 7.05 -6.34 -11.84
CA ALA A 468 5.69 -6.87 -11.82
C ALA A 468 4.68 -5.88 -12.43
N GLY A 469 4.99 -4.59 -12.47
CA GLY A 469 4.06 -3.54 -12.89
C GLY A 469 2.86 -3.39 -11.97
N SER A 470 3.05 -3.51 -10.67
CA SER A 470 2.03 -3.26 -9.64
C SER A 470 2.51 -2.20 -8.63
N ASP A 471 1.64 -1.86 -7.69
CA ASP A 471 2.02 -0.97 -6.58
C ASP A 471 3.05 -1.60 -5.63
N LEU A 472 3.40 -2.88 -5.78
CA LEU A 472 4.47 -3.55 -5.05
C LEU A 472 5.86 -3.35 -5.71
N GLY A 473 5.90 -2.84 -6.94
CA GLY A 473 7.13 -2.59 -7.69
C GLY A 473 7.74 -3.85 -8.30
N ALA A 474 9.07 -3.89 -8.44
CA ALA A 474 9.78 -5.06 -8.96
C ALA A 474 9.91 -6.17 -7.91
N VAL A 475 10.20 -7.39 -8.38
CA VAL A 475 10.38 -8.61 -7.58
C VAL A 475 11.85 -9.05 -7.68
N HIS A 476 12.44 -9.50 -6.59
CA HIS A 476 13.81 -10.03 -6.52
C HIS A 476 13.88 -11.25 -5.57
N ILE A 477 15.07 -11.86 -5.47
CA ILE A 477 15.36 -12.94 -4.51
C ILE A 477 16.46 -12.50 -3.56
N LEU A 478 16.30 -12.85 -2.28
CA LEU A 478 17.35 -12.87 -1.26
C LEU A 478 17.56 -14.30 -0.79
N SER A 479 18.80 -14.69 -0.43
CA SER A 479 19.07 -15.99 0.20
C SER A 479 19.45 -15.80 1.67
N TRP A 480 18.83 -16.57 2.57
CA TRP A 480 19.01 -16.53 4.01
C TRP A 480 19.18 -17.94 4.57
N ASN A 481 20.31 -18.22 5.24
CA ASN A 481 20.63 -19.52 5.83
C ASN A 481 20.46 -20.73 4.87
N GLY A 482 20.71 -20.53 3.57
CA GLY A 482 20.58 -21.59 2.55
C GLY A 482 19.16 -21.84 2.07
N LYS A 483 18.23 -20.90 2.31
CA LYS A 483 16.88 -20.84 1.77
C LYS A 483 16.65 -19.50 1.07
N ASP A 484 15.88 -19.49 0.01
CA ASP A 484 15.55 -18.27 -0.72
C ASP A 484 14.23 -17.66 -0.22
N ALA A 485 14.13 -16.35 -0.34
CA ALA A 485 12.91 -15.58 -0.17
C ALA A 485 12.71 -14.70 -1.41
N VAL A 486 11.49 -14.64 -1.91
CA VAL A 486 11.10 -13.73 -2.98
C VAL A 486 10.50 -12.50 -2.35
N GLU A 487 11.06 -11.33 -2.63
CA GLU A 487 10.65 -10.05 -2.04
C GLU A 487 10.35 -9.03 -3.13
N THR A 488 9.49 -8.06 -2.81
CA THR A 488 9.17 -6.92 -3.65
C THR A 488 9.90 -5.67 -3.18
N THR A 489 10.29 -4.79 -4.10
CA THR A 489 10.92 -3.47 -3.81
C THR A 489 10.09 -2.56 -2.88
N ARG A 490 8.83 -2.92 -2.59
CA ARG A 490 8.00 -2.22 -1.59
C ARG A 490 7.79 -2.93 -0.26
N GLY A 491 8.40 -4.11 -0.06
CA GLY A 491 8.56 -4.79 1.24
C GLY A 491 7.63 -5.98 1.50
N ALA A 492 6.86 -6.44 0.50
CA ALA A 492 6.09 -7.68 0.62
C ALA A 492 6.96 -8.90 0.27
N ILE A 493 6.89 -9.97 1.07
CA ILE A 493 7.87 -11.08 1.05
C ILE A 493 7.23 -12.47 1.16
N VAL A 494 7.76 -13.44 0.39
CA VAL A 494 7.40 -14.86 0.47
C VAL A 494 8.65 -15.68 0.77
N GLN A 495 8.67 -16.33 1.93
CA GLN A 495 9.74 -17.25 2.35
C GLN A 495 9.56 -18.61 1.68
N LEU A 496 10.64 -19.21 1.17
CA LEU A 496 10.63 -20.52 0.50
C LEU A 496 11.50 -21.53 1.25
N ASP A 497 11.26 -22.82 1.02
CA ASP A 497 12.05 -23.92 1.59
C ASP A 497 13.19 -24.42 0.68
N THR A 498 13.32 -23.81 -0.51
CA THR A 498 14.29 -24.13 -1.56
C THR A 498 15.39 -23.07 -1.66
N SER A 499 16.44 -23.29 -2.46
CA SER A 499 17.48 -22.27 -2.70
C SER A 499 18.18 -22.35 -4.05
N GLY A 500 18.92 -21.28 -4.37
CA GLY A 500 19.65 -21.12 -5.63
C GLY A 500 18.72 -20.85 -6.82
N GLY A 501 17.53 -20.30 -6.56
CA GLY A 501 16.48 -20.13 -7.55
C GLY A 501 16.59 -18.87 -8.40
N SER A 502 15.56 -18.65 -9.23
CA SER A 502 15.44 -17.49 -10.12
C SER A 502 13.98 -17.07 -10.30
N VAL A 503 13.72 -15.76 -10.37
CA VAL A 503 12.39 -15.24 -10.75
C VAL A 503 12.28 -15.30 -12.27
N LEU A 504 11.38 -16.14 -12.78
CA LEU A 504 11.19 -16.34 -14.22
C LEU A 504 10.28 -15.28 -14.82
N SER A 505 9.26 -14.84 -14.07
CA SER A 505 8.29 -13.84 -14.53
C SER A 505 7.52 -13.23 -13.37
N ALA A 506 7.16 -11.95 -13.48
CA ALA A 506 6.25 -11.26 -12.56
C ALA A 506 5.21 -10.43 -13.32
N SER A 507 3.98 -10.38 -12.82
CA SER A 507 2.91 -9.53 -13.35
C SER A 507 1.83 -9.26 -12.30
N GLY A 508 1.46 -7.99 -12.09
CA GLY A 508 0.49 -7.60 -11.06
C GLY A 508 1.03 -7.95 -9.66
N ASN A 509 0.24 -8.67 -8.89
CA ASN A 509 0.63 -9.16 -7.57
C ASN A 509 1.30 -10.54 -7.61
N HIS A 510 1.56 -11.10 -8.80
CA HIS A 510 2.00 -12.49 -8.95
C HIS A 510 3.45 -12.60 -9.45
N ALA A 511 4.14 -13.64 -8.97
CA ALA A 511 5.48 -14.01 -9.42
C ALA A 511 5.59 -15.52 -9.67
N VAL A 512 6.51 -15.92 -10.54
CA VAL A 512 6.89 -17.32 -10.78
C VAL A 512 8.36 -17.49 -10.44
N TYR A 513 8.64 -18.34 -9.45
CA TYR A 513 9.98 -18.66 -8.97
C TYR A 513 10.35 -20.08 -9.42
N ASN A 514 11.53 -20.26 -10.00
CA ASN A 514 12.14 -21.56 -10.27
C ASN A 514 13.12 -21.90 -9.14
N SER A 515 12.95 -23.07 -8.51
CA SER A 515 13.87 -23.61 -7.51
C SER A 515 15.14 -24.16 -8.17
N GLY A 516 16.31 -23.74 -7.66
CA GLY A 516 17.60 -24.30 -8.06
C GLY A 516 17.94 -25.65 -7.39
N SER A 517 17.30 -25.96 -6.26
CA SER A 517 17.68 -27.08 -5.39
C SER A 517 16.92 -28.38 -5.64
N ASP A 518 15.72 -28.34 -6.23
CA ASP A 518 14.85 -29.52 -6.37
C ASP A 518 14.07 -29.63 -7.70
N GLY A 519 14.24 -28.69 -8.63
CA GLY A 519 13.58 -28.72 -9.94
C GLY A 519 12.08 -28.38 -9.92
N THR A 520 11.59 -27.80 -8.82
CA THR A 520 10.22 -27.28 -8.72
C THR A 520 10.13 -25.83 -9.19
N GLN A 521 8.89 -25.36 -9.38
CA GLN A 521 8.55 -23.98 -9.67
C GLN A 521 7.34 -23.60 -8.81
N ASP A 522 7.44 -22.49 -8.09
CA ASP A 522 6.40 -21.95 -7.23
C ASP A 522 5.70 -20.78 -7.92
N VAL A 523 4.37 -20.76 -7.85
CA VAL A 523 3.55 -19.62 -8.28
C VAL A 523 3.08 -18.87 -7.05
N LEU A 524 3.43 -17.59 -6.97
CA LEU A 524 3.34 -16.77 -5.78
C LEU A 524 2.28 -15.69 -5.93
N ASP A 525 1.62 -15.37 -4.82
CA ASP A 525 0.85 -14.14 -4.61
C ASP A 525 1.62 -13.28 -3.59
N MET A 526 2.21 -12.20 -4.09
CA MET A 526 3.00 -11.23 -3.32
C MET A 526 2.13 -10.26 -2.52
N TRP A 527 0.81 -10.19 -2.76
CA TRP A 527 -0.10 -9.35 -1.98
C TRP A 527 -0.61 -10.07 -0.73
N THR A 528 -0.85 -11.38 -0.81
CA THR A 528 -1.20 -12.21 0.36
C THR A 528 -0.02 -12.94 0.99
N GLU A 529 1.20 -12.71 0.47
CA GLU A 529 2.48 -13.28 0.92
C GLU A 529 2.50 -14.81 0.97
N ARG A 530 2.04 -15.45 -0.12
CA ARG A 530 1.81 -16.90 -0.18
C ARG A 530 2.27 -17.56 -1.47
N VAL A 531 2.75 -18.79 -1.33
CA VAL A 531 2.77 -19.76 -2.44
C VAL A 531 1.33 -20.20 -2.71
N LEU A 532 0.84 -19.97 -3.93
CA LEU A 532 -0.48 -20.44 -4.38
C LEU A 532 -0.45 -21.94 -4.67
N TYR A 533 0.60 -22.41 -5.37
CA TYR A 533 0.90 -23.82 -5.59
C TYR A 533 2.31 -24.00 -6.16
N THR A 534 2.88 -25.18 -5.89
CA THR A 534 4.14 -25.69 -6.44
C THR A 534 3.85 -26.64 -7.60
N ARG A 535 4.72 -26.65 -8.61
CA ARG A 535 4.63 -27.47 -9.84
C ARG A 535 6.02 -27.87 -10.33
N PRO A 536 6.16 -28.80 -11.28
CA PRO A 536 7.43 -29.03 -11.97
C PRO A 536 7.89 -27.77 -12.73
N ALA A 537 9.19 -27.50 -12.73
CA ALA A 537 9.78 -26.40 -13.50
C ALA A 537 9.58 -26.60 -15.01
N ALA A 538 9.22 -25.51 -15.69
CA ALA A 538 9.16 -25.39 -17.15
C ALA A 538 9.15 -23.91 -17.55
N ALA A 539 9.48 -23.60 -18.80
CA ALA A 539 9.34 -22.25 -19.33
C ALA A 539 7.91 -21.73 -19.13
N ALA A 540 7.78 -20.54 -18.55
CA ALA A 540 6.50 -19.95 -18.17
C ALA A 540 6.60 -18.43 -18.14
N ALA A 541 5.47 -17.75 -18.36
CA ALA A 541 5.38 -16.30 -18.31
C ALA A 541 4.05 -15.85 -17.70
N LEU A 542 4.06 -14.71 -17.02
CA LEU A 542 2.87 -14.05 -16.49
C LEU A 542 2.49 -12.83 -17.32
N TRP A 543 1.19 -12.67 -17.59
CA TRP A 543 0.62 -11.41 -18.04
C TRP A 543 -0.77 -11.22 -17.43
N GLY A 544 -0.87 -10.29 -16.48
CA GLY A 544 -2.05 -10.16 -15.61
C GLY A 544 -2.32 -11.46 -14.84
N ASP A 545 -3.59 -11.85 -14.75
CA ASP A 545 -4.01 -13.09 -14.07
C ASP A 545 -3.84 -14.35 -14.93
N THR A 546 -3.06 -14.31 -16.02
CA THR A 546 -2.81 -15.44 -16.92
C THR A 546 -1.38 -15.97 -16.83
N LEU A 547 -1.25 -17.25 -16.52
CA LEU A 547 -0.02 -18.03 -16.57
C LEU A 547 0.08 -18.76 -17.91
N PHE A 548 1.10 -18.42 -18.68
CA PHE A 548 1.52 -19.12 -19.89
C PHE A 548 2.58 -20.17 -19.53
N THR A 549 2.59 -21.32 -20.19
CA THR A 549 3.53 -22.41 -19.88
C THR A 549 3.83 -23.27 -21.10
N ALA A 550 5.10 -23.61 -21.32
CA ALA A 550 5.49 -24.51 -22.39
C ALA A 550 4.84 -25.90 -22.22
N GLY A 551 4.34 -26.43 -23.32
CA GLY A 551 3.72 -27.76 -23.39
C GLY A 551 4.76 -28.88 -23.44
N LYS A 552 4.34 -30.06 -23.91
CA LYS A 552 5.22 -31.24 -24.04
C LYS A 552 5.65 -31.57 -25.47
N VAL A 553 5.17 -30.79 -26.44
CA VAL A 553 5.48 -30.96 -27.87
C VAL A 553 5.84 -29.60 -28.49
N PRO A 554 6.63 -29.58 -29.58
CA PRO A 554 7.03 -28.33 -30.22
C PRO A 554 5.86 -27.41 -30.55
N GLY A 555 6.05 -26.10 -30.32
CA GLY A 555 5.04 -25.07 -30.56
C GLY A 555 3.85 -25.05 -29.59
N GLN A 556 3.77 -25.96 -28.61
CA GLN A 556 2.66 -25.96 -27.66
C GLN A 556 2.91 -25.01 -26.48
N VAL A 557 1.96 -24.12 -26.19
CA VAL A 557 1.93 -23.31 -24.96
C VAL A 557 0.53 -23.39 -24.35
N THR A 558 0.42 -23.71 -23.06
CA THR A 558 -0.85 -23.69 -22.31
C THR A 558 -1.09 -22.34 -21.65
N GLN A 559 -2.36 -22.01 -21.41
CA GLN A 559 -2.81 -20.89 -20.59
C GLN A 559 -3.60 -21.40 -19.40
N ALA A 560 -3.41 -20.80 -18.22
CA ALA A 560 -4.16 -21.08 -17.01
C ALA A 560 -4.44 -19.78 -16.22
N PRO A 561 -5.58 -19.65 -15.52
CA PRO A 561 -5.76 -18.58 -14.54
C PRO A 561 -4.80 -18.78 -13.37
N VAL A 562 -4.01 -17.75 -13.05
CA VAL A 562 -2.91 -17.81 -12.05
C VAL A 562 -3.40 -18.38 -10.73
N ALA A 563 -4.53 -17.90 -10.21
CA ALA A 563 -5.12 -18.35 -8.94
C ALA A 563 -5.52 -19.85 -8.87
N THR A 564 -5.53 -20.59 -9.99
CA THR A 564 -5.96 -22.00 -10.01
C THR A 564 -4.95 -22.97 -10.62
N GLY A 565 -4.03 -22.50 -11.46
CA GLY A 565 -3.09 -23.34 -12.22
C GLY A 565 -3.74 -24.30 -13.22
N LYS A 566 -5.08 -24.27 -13.38
CA LYS A 566 -5.81 -25.19 -14.25
C LYS A 566 -5.82 -24.67 -15.69
N VAL A 567 -5.32 -25.50 -16.62
CA VAL A 567 -5.29 -25.17 -18.05
C VAL A 567 -6.69 -24.85 -18.55
N SER A 568 -6.88 -23.64 -19.05
CA SER A 568 -8.12 -23.14 -19.66
C SER A 568 -8.08 -23.15 -21.19
N ALA A 569 -6.89 -23.00 -21.78
CA ALA A 569 -6.67 -23.04 -23.22
C ALA A 569 -5.27 -23.52 -23.60
N THR A 570 -5.10 -23.89 -24.86
CA THR A 570 -3.80 -24.25 -25.46
C THR A 570 -3.61 -23.46 -26.75
N ILE A 571 -2.47 -22.77 -26.86
CA ILE A 571 -1.98 -22.09 -28.05
C ILE A 571 -1.05 -23.04 -28.80
N ALA A 572 -1.20 -23.07 -30.12
CA ALA A 572 -0.17 -23.55 -31.03
C ALA A 572 0.57 -22.34 -31.60
N THR A 573 1.83 -22.16 -31.21
CA THR A 573 2.81 -21.36 -31.91
C THR A 573 3.45 -22.21 -33.03
N ASP A 574 4.35 -21.60 -33.78
CA ASP A 574 5.17 -22.20 -34.83
C ASP A 574 6.61 -22.48 -34.35
N ALA A 575 6.85 -22.48 -33.03
CA ALA A 575 8.17 -22.78 -32.46
C ALA A 575 8.62 -24.21 -32.86
N PRO A 576 9.85 -24.39 -33.38
CA PRO A 576 10.35 -25.69 -33.80
C PRO A 576 10.76 -26.59 -32.61
N CYS A 577 10.72 -26.07 -31.39
CA CYS A 577 11.06 -26.73 -30.13
C CYS A 577 9.89 -26.65 -29.13
N VAL A 578 9.97 -27.42 -28.05
CA VAL A 578 9.34 -27.02 -26.78
C VAL A 578 10.13 -25.81 -26.27
N PRO A 579 9.53 -24.64 -26.02
CA PRO A 579 10.29 -23.45 -25.62
C PRO A 579 11.02 -23.65 -24.28
N ASP A 580 12.29 -23.24 -24.25
CA ASP A 580 13.12 -23.17 -23.03
C ASP A 580 12.90 -21.84 -22.29
N GLU A 581 12.49 -20.80 -23.01
CA GLU A 581 12.09 -19.50 -22.45
C GLU A 581 10.75 -19.04 -23.05
N LEU A 582 9.93 -18.38 -22.23
CA LEU A 582 8.71 -17.70 -22.62
C LEU A 582 8.64 -16.31 -21.99
N GLN A 583 8.15 -15.31 -22.73
CA GLN A 583 7.74 -14.01 -22.17
C GLN A 583 6.41 -13.59 -22.78
N ALA A 584 5.53 -12.95 -22.01
CA ALA A 584 4.18 -12.58 -22.42
C ALA A 584 3.90 -11.09 -22.19
N LEU A 585 3.39 -10.41 -23.22
CA LEU A 585 3.06 -8.98 -23.17
C LEU A 585 1.87 -8.69 -24.08
N GLY A 586 0.67 -8.53 -23.51
CA GLY A 586 -0.54 -8.18 -24.25
C GLY A 586 -0.92 -9.25 -25.29
N ARG A 587 -0.73 -8.92 -26.57
CA ARG A 587 -0.95 -9.85 -27.70
C ARG A 587 0.29 -10.69 -28.04
N TRP A 588 1.47 -10.32 -27.53
CA TRP A 588 2.75 -10.89 -27.92
C TRP A 588 3.17 -12.00 -26.95
N LEU A 589 3.68 -13.10 -27.50
CA LEU A 589 4.24 -14.23 -26.75
C LEU A 589 5.59 -14.60 -27.37
N TYR A 590 6.68 -14.17 -26.73
CA TYR A 590 8.04 -14.57 -27.10
C TYR A 590 8.29 -16.02 -26.70
N TRP A 591 9.00 -16.74 -27.57
CA TRP A 591 9.52 -18.07 -27.31
C TRP A 591 10.97 -18.17 -27.80
N SER A 592 11.78 -18.95 -27.07
CA SER A 592 13.15 -19.28 -27.48
C SER A 592 13.45 -20.75 -27.27
N CYS A 593 14.28 -21.32 -28.14
CA CYS A 593 14.79 -22.69 -28.09
C CYS A 593 16.22 -22.74 -27.48
N GLY A 594 16.44 -21.95 -26.43
CA GLY A 594 17.75 -21.73 -25.80
C GLY A 594 18.51 -20.54 -26.40
N PRO A 595 19.60 -20.08 -25.76
CA PRO A 595 20.29 -18.83 -26.13
C PRO A 595 20.86 -18.85 -27.55
N ASP A 596 21.38 -19.99 -28.02
CA ASP A 596 21.89 -20.18 -29.39
C ASP A 596 20.81 -20.71 -30.36
N GLY A 597 19.59 -20.95 -29.88
CA GLY A 597 18.51 -21.56 -30.64
C GLY A 597 17.66 -20.57 -31.44
N PRO A 598 16.81 -21.06 -32.36
CA PRO A 598 15.83 -20.20 -33.01
C PRO A 598 14.86 -19.58 -31.99
N ALA A 599 14.51 -18.32 -32.20
CA ALA A 599 13.57 -17.56 -31.37
C ALA A 599 12.52 -16.85 -32.23
N GLY A 600 11.39 -16.51 -31.61
CA GLY A 600 10.29 -15.84 -32.30
C GLY A 600 9.30 -15.21 -31.35
N VAL A 601 8.51 -14.26 -31.85
CA VAL A 601 7.39 -13.67 -31.11
C VAL A 601 6.09 -14.01 -31.81
N TRP A 602 5.27 -14.83 -31.17
CA TRP A 602 3.93 -15.17 -31.61
C TRP A 602 2.97 -14.01 -31.38
N ASP A 603 2.28 -13.61 -32.45
CA ASP A 603 1.26 -12.57 -32.43
C ASP A 603 -0.13 -13.18 -32.26
N GLY A 604 -0.75 -12.92 -31.11
CA GLY A 604 -2.09 -13.38 -30.78
C GLY A 604 -3.22 -12.84 -31.67
N THR A 605 -2.97 -11.85 -32.52
CA THR A 605 -3.95 -11.36 -33.51
C THR A 605 -3.82 -12.08 -34.86
N THR A 606 -2.61 -12.16 -35.43
CA THR A 606 -2.38 -12.84 -36.72
C THR A 606 -2.20 -14.36 -36.60
N LYS A 607 -2.01 -14.88 -35.38
CA LYS A 607 -1.80 -16.30 -35.05
C LYS A 607 -0.57 -16.93 -35.72
N LYS A 608 0.48 -16.14 -35.88
CA LYS A 608 1.79 -16.53 -36.43
C LYS A 608 2.90 -15.90 -35.61
N SER A 609 4.11 -16.45 -35.63
CA SER A 609 5.27 -15.74 -35.10
C SER A 609 6.00 -14.95 -36.16
N VAL A 610 6.60 -13.87 -35.68
CA VAL A 610 7.69 -13.17 -36.34
C VAL A 610 9.00 -13.81 -35.84
N PRO A 611 9.83 -14.42 -36.71
CA PRO A 611 11.16 -14.86 -36.32
C PRO A 611 12.00 -13.66 -35.88
N VAL A 612 12.74 -13.81 -34.78
CA VAL A 612 13.69 -12.79 -34.29
C VAL A 612 15.08 -13.43 -34.13
N PRO A 613 16.17 -12.64 -34.11
CA PRO A 613 17.50 -13.19 -33.91
C PRO A 613 17.63 -13.88 -32.54
N ALA A 614 18.47 -14.91 -32.48
CA ALA A 614 18.79 -15.64 -31.25
C ALA A 614 19.50 -14.77 -30.21
N GLY A 615 19.57 -15.27 -28.98
CA GLY A 615 20.25 -14.66 -27.84
C GLY A 615 19.35 -14.37 -26.64
N HIS A 616 19.98 -13.92 -25.55
CA HIS A 616 19.27 -13.40 -24.38
C HIS A 616 18.53 -12.11 -24.76
N ALA A 617 17.21 -12.10 -24.53
CA ALA A 617 16.31 -11.08 -25.05
C ALA A 617 15.27 -10.62 -24.03
N LEU A 618 14.75 -9.40 -24.16
CA LEU A 618 13.54 -8.95 -23.46
C LEU A 618 12.47 -8.53 -24.46
N LEU A 619 11.23 -8.98 -24.24
CA LEU A 619 10.06 -8.65 -25.03
C LEU A 619 9.46 -7.31 -24.58
N GLY A 620 9.52 -6.32 -25.46
CA GLY A 620 8.75 -5.09 -25.37
C GLY A 620 7.49 -5.15 -26.23
N ASP A 621 6.60 -4.16 -26.10
CA ASP A 621 5.36 -4.13 -26.87
C ASP A 621 5.65 -3.83 -28.34
N GLY A 622 5.62 -4.87 -29.17
CA GLY A 622 5.94 -4.81 -30.59
C GLY A 622 7.45 -4.81 -30.91
N TYR A 623 8.33 -5.15 -29.97
CA TYR A 623 9.78 -5.22 -30.24
C TYR A 623 10.51 -6.19 -29.31
N VAL A 624 11.75 -6.54 -29.68
CA VAL A 624 12.65 -7.35 -28.87
C VAL A 624 13.97 -6.60 -28.68
N LEU A 625 14.44 -6.52 -27.44
CA LEU A 625 15.74 -5.93 -27.09
C LEU A 625 16.73 -7.04 -26.75
N ARG A 626 17.96 -6.95 -27.27
CA ARG A 626 19.04 -7.92 -27.05
C ARG A 626 20.38 -7.22 -26.86
N HIS A 627 21.24 -7.80 -26.03
CA HIS A 627 22.66 -7.42 -25.96
C HIS A 627 23.48 -8.48 -26.72
N THR A 628 24.36 -8.07 -27.62
CA THR A 628 25.16 -8.99 -28.45
C THR A 628 26.50 -8.37 -28.83
N GLY A 629 27.61 -8.97 -28.42
CA GLY A 629 28.92 -8.32 -28.50
C GLY A 629 28.93 -7.06 -27.64
N ASP A 630 29.44 -5.95 -28.16
CA ASP A 630 29.44 -4.65 -27.46
C ASP A 630 28.23 -3.76 -27.85
N GLN A 631 27.09 -4.35 -28.21
CA GLN A 631 25.95 -3.65 -28.81
C GLN A 631 24.60 -4.03 -28.19
N LEU A 632 23.89 -3.01 -27.70
CA LEU A 632 22.48 -3.12 -27.32
C LEU A 632 21.62 -2.84 -28.57
N LEU A 633 20.87 -3.84 -29.01
CA LEU A 633 20.15 -3.87 -30.29
C LEU A 633 18.64 -4.03 -30.07
N LEU A 634 17.84 -3.26 -30.80
CA LEU A 634 16.38 -3.39 -30.84
C LEU A 634 15.92 -3.91 -32.20
N THR A 635 15.18 -5.02 -32.20
CA THR A 635 14.48 -5.57 -33.37
C THR A 635 13.00 -5.19 -33.27
N ASP A 636 12.52 -4.31 -34.16
CA ASP A 636 11.10 -3.91 -34.21
C ASP A 636 10.29 -4.98 -34.97
N ILE A 637 9.14 -5.39 -34.41
CA ILE A 637 8.22 -6.40 -34.98
C ILE A 637 6.77 -5.91 -35.06
N HIS A 638 6.45 -4.66 -34.71
CA HIS A 638 5.07 -4.18 -34.55
C HIS A 638 4.22 -4.30 -35.83
N ALA A 639 4.89 -4.26 -37.00
CA ALA A 639 4.30 -4.41 -38.31
C ALA A 639 3.97 -5.88 -38.71
N GLY A 640 4.27 -6.86 -37.85
CA GLY A 640 4.11 -8.29 -38.15
C GLY A 640 5.25 -8.91 -38.95
N THR A 641 6.39 -8.21 -39.04
CA THR A 641 7.65 -8.67 -39.65
C THR A 641 8.81 -8.02 -38.91
N ALA A 642 9.94 -8.72 -38.74
CA ALA A 642 11.13 -8.16 -38.12
C ALA A 642 11.78 -7.11 -39.04
N ALA A 643 11.92 -5.90 -38.54
CA ALA A 643 12.77 -4.86 -39.12
C ALA A 643 14.26 -5.18 -38.89
N PRO A 644 15.18 -4.54 -39.64
CA PRO A 644 16.61 -4.59 -39.32
C PRO A 644 16.90 -4.08 -37.91
N ASP A 645 17.90 -4.67 -37.24
CA ASP A 645 18.33 -4.26 -35.90
C ASP A 645 18.72 -2.78 -35.87
N ARG A 646 18.18 -2.05 -34.89
CA ARG A 646 18.57 -0.68 -34.56
C ARG A 646 19.52 -0.70 -33.37
N LEU A 647 20.72 -0.14 -33.54
CA LEU A 647 21.63 0.13 -32.43
C LEU A 647 20.98 1.14 -31.47
N VAL A 648 20.84 0.74 -30.20
CA VAL A 648 20.36 1.59 -29.10
C VAL A 648 21.55 2.25 -28.42
N ALA A 649 22.55 1.45 -28.04
CA ALA A 649 23.76 1.90 -27.36
C ALA A 649 24.95 0.98 -27.65
N THR A 650 26.17 1.51 -27.52
CA THR A 650 27.38 0.70 -27.35
C THR A 650 27.50 0.38 -25.87
N LEU A 651 27.37 -0.89 -25.53
CA LEU A 651 27.43 -1.41 -24.16
C LEU A 651 28.47 -2.53 -24.18
N PRO A 652 29.64 -2.41 -23.52
CA PRO A 652 30.66 -3.46 -23.59
C PRO A 652 30.19 -4.77 -22.97
N ALA A 653 30.60 -5.91 -23.55
CA ALA A 653 30.29 -7.22 -23.01
C ALA A 653 30.85 -7.39 -21.58
N GLY A 654 29.96 -7.73 -20.63
CA GLY A 654 30.30 -7.96 -19.23
C GLY A 654 30.79 -9.39 -18.93
N GLY A 655 30.98 -9.69 -17.65
CA GLY A 655 31.32 -11.06 -17.17
C GLY A 655 30.10 -11.97 -16.93
N TYR A 656 28.88 -11.42 -17.03
CA TYR A 656 27.64 -12.13 -16.78
C TYR A 656 27.30 -13.06 -17.97
N SER A 657 26.80 -14.26 -17.68
CA SER A 657 26.26 -15.16 -18.71
C SER A 657 24.90 -14.70 -19.26
N ASP A 658 24.16 -13.94 -18.47
CA ASP A 658 22.91 -13.27 -18.82
C ASP A 658 22.86 -11.97 -17.99
N ASP A 659 22.84 -10.82 -18.65
CA ASP A 659 22.92 -9.49 -18.03
C ASP A 659 21.59 -8.71 -18.10
N ARG A 660 20.52 -9.39 -18.53
CA ARG A 660 19.14 -8.88 -18.49
C ARG A 660 18.74 -8.51 -17.07
N ASN A 661 18.19 -7.32 -16.92
CA ASN A 661 17.80 -6.72 -15.65
C ASN A 661 18.97 -6.57 -14.64
N ILE A 662 20.20 -6.49 -15.15
CA ILE A 662 21.43 -6.22 -14.37
C ILE A 662 22.13 -4.99 -14.95
N THR A 663 22.47 -5.02 -16.24
CA THR A 663 23.13 -3.92 -16.96
C THR A 663 22.19 -3.21 -17.95
N TRP A 664 21.12 -3.88 -18.41
CA TRP A 664 20.09 -3.32 -19.29
C TRP A 664 18.71 -3.93 -19.03
N THR A 665 17.65 -3.17 -19.34
CA THR A 665 16.25 -3.56 -19.13
C THR A 665 15.30 -2.77 -20.06
N LEU A 666 13.99 -3.04 -20.00
CA LEU A 666 12.94 -2.29 -20.69
C LEU A 666 11.65 -2.17 -19.85
N ASP A 667 10.88 -1.11 -20.11
CA ASP A 667 9.54 -0.92 -19.56
C ASP A 667 8.51 -1.61 -20.44
N LYS A 668 8.02 -2.78 -20.01
CA LYS A 668 6.98 -3.54 -20.72
C LYS A 668 5.58 -2.89 -20.71
N PHE A 669 5.41 -1.79 -19.98
CA PHE A 669 4.16 -1.04 -19.83
C PHE A 669 4.18 0.35 -20.50
N ARG A 670 5.39 0.84 -20.83
CA ARG A 670 5.59 2.19 -21.39
C ARG A 670 6.48 2.21 -22.64
N GLY A 671 7.26 1.17 -22.91
CA GLY A 671 8.15 1.12 -24.06
C GLY A 671 9.36 2.05 -23.93
N PHE A 672 9.85 2.27 -22.72
CA PHE A 672 11.18 2.84 -22.47
C PHE A 672 12.22 1.72 -22.38
N LEU A 673 13.48 2.04 -22.61
CA LEU A 673 14.65 1.17 -22.51
C LEU A 673 15.58 1.80 -21.49
N ALA A 674 16.33 1.00 -20.72
CA ALA A 674 17.39 1.53 -19.87
C ALA A 674 18.65 0.66 -19.90
N TRP A 675 19.81 1.29 -19.74
CA TRP A 675 21.11 0.61 -19.60
C TRP A 675 22.07 1.43 -18.75
N THR A 676 23.03 0.76 -18.14
CA THR A 676 24.11 1.40 -17.36
C THR A 676 25.34 1.61 -18.25
N GLY A 677 25.85 2.84 -18.30
CA GLY A 677 27.08 3.21 -19.00
C GLY A 677 28.34 2.76 -18.26
N THR A 678 29.50 2.85 -18.92
CA THR A 678 30.81 2.51 -18.33
C THR A 678 31.28 3.49 -17.24
N ASP A 679 30.60 4.63 -17.12
CA ASP A 679 30.74 5.64 -16.07
C ASP A 679 29.82 5.39 -14.85
N GLY A 680 28.93 4.39 -14.93
CA GLY A 680 27.89 4.10 -13.94
C GLY A 680 26.60 4.90 -14.12
N ALA A 681 26.54 5.83 -15.09
CA ALA A 681 25.31 6.57 -15.35
C ALA A 681 24.25 5.64 -15.94
N THR A 682 23.00 5.75 -15.48
CA THR A 682 21.89 4.99 -16.05
C THR A 682 21.17 5.83 -17.09
N HIS A 683 21.20 5.36 -18.33
CA HIS A 683 20.57 6.01 -19.47
C HIS A 683 19.15 5.47 -19.67
N VAL A 684 18.19 6.34 -19.98
CA VAL A 684 16.79 5.97 -20.22
C VAL A 684 16.31 6.59 -21.52
N LEU A 685 15.80 5.76 -22.44
CA LEU A 685 15.45 6.14 -23.80
C LEU A 685 14.09 5.58 -24.23
N PRO A 686 13.22 6.34 -24.92
CA PRO A 686 12.07 5.78 -25.63
C PRO A 686 12.47 4.73 -26.66
N SER A 687 11.79 3.58 -26.69
CA SER A 687 11.96 2.57 -27.75
C SER A 687 11.74 3.14 -29.15
N GLY A 688 10.83 4.10 -29.30
CA GLY A 688 10.39 4.63 -30.60
C GLY A 688 9.43 3.72 -31.35
N VAL A 689 9.03 2.59 -30.75
CA VAL A 689 8.13 1.59 -31.34
C VAL A 689 6.68 1.91 -30.93
N PRO A 690 5.72 1.93 -31.87
CA PRO A 690 4.31 2.19 -31.57
C PRO A 690 3.76 1.24 -30.50
N GLN A 691 3.22 1.80 -29.42
CA GLN A 691 2.66 1.02 -28.30
C GLN A 691 1.20 0.63 -28.57
N SER A 692 0.79 -0.53 -28.06
CA SER A 692 -0.58 -1.02 -28.07
C SER A 692 -1.50 -0.11 -27.23
N PRO A 693 -2.80 -0.02 -27.55
CA PRO A 693 -3.77 0.67 -26.70
C PRO A 693 -3.81 0.05 -25.29
N VAL A 694 -3.97 0.90 -24.27
CA VAL A 694 -4.13 0.42 -22.89
C VAL A 694 -5.33 -0.52 -22.78
N ALA A 695 -5.16 -1.60 -22.01
CA ALA A 695 -6.18 -2.58 -21.67
C ALA A 695 -6.26 -2.78 -20.15
N VAL A 696 -7.23 -3.57 -19.69
CA VAL A 696 -7.26 -4.11 -18.33
C VAL A 696 -6.68 -5.53 -18.38
N VAL A 697 -5.68 -5.83 -17.54
CA VAL A 697 -4.99 -7.13 -17.51
C VAL A 697 -5.38 -8.01 -16.31
N ALA A 698 -5.88 -7.39 -15.24
CA ALA A 698 -6.40 -8.05 -14.04
C ALA A 698 -7.54 -7.23 -13.43
N SER A 699 -8.45 -7.86 -12.70
CA SER A 699 -9.52 -7.15 -11.98
C SER A 699 -10.08 -7.93 -10.79
N GLU A 700 -10.34 -7.24 -9.69
CA GLU A 700 -10.81 -7.83 -8.43
C GLU A 700 -12.06 -7.12 -7.89
N GLY A 701 -12.94 -7.85 -7.21
CA GLY A 701 -14.12 -7.28 -6.52
C GLY A 701 -15.21 -6.70 -7.43
N THR A 702 -15.14 -6.92 -8.75
CA THR A 702 -15.97 -6.20 -9.73
C THR A 702 -17.41 -6.71 -9.88
N ALA A 703 -17.74 -7.89 -9.33
CA ALA A 703 -18.98 -8.61 -9.62
C ALA A 703 -20.10 -8.44 -8.56
N SER A 704 -19.77 -8.10 -7.31
CA SER A 704 -20.73 -7.98 -6.21
C SER A 704 -20.39 -6.83 -5.25
N ALA A 705 -21.42 -6.27 -4.63
CA ALA A 705 -21.34 -5.16 -3.69
C ALA A 705 -22.34 -5.34 -2.53
N ASP A 706 -21.90 -5.91 -1.40
CA ASP A 706 -22.69 -5.97 -0.17
C ASP A 706 -22.54 -4.68 0.64
N LEU A 707 -23.54 -3.81 0.53
CA LEU A 707 -23.57 -2.49 1.14
C LEU A 707 -24.07 -2.51 2.61
N SER A 708 -24.36 -3.69 3.18
CA SER A 708 -24.74 -3.81 4.60
C SER A 708 -23.56 -3.60 5.55
N ARG A 709 -22.34 -3.81 5.06
CA ARG A 709 -21.10 -3.78 5.85
C ARG A 709 -20.09 -2.74 5.38
N THR A 710 -19.90 -2.59 4.08
CA THR A 710 -18.83 -1.76 3.50
C THR A 710 -19.27 -1.04 2.23
N SER A 711 -18.42 -0.16 1.71
CA SER A 711 -18.51 0.32 0.32
C SER A 711 -18.10 -0.76 -0.68
N TRP A 712 -18.47 -0.58 -1.95
CA TRP A 712 -17.91 -1.32 -3.08
C TRP A 712 -16.54 -0.72 -3.44
N ALA A 713 -15.48 -1.54 -3.37
CA ALA A 713 -14.11 -1.13 -3.62
C ALA A 713 -13.41 -2.08 -4.62
N PRO A 714 -13.81 -2.08 -5.90
CA PRO A 714 -13.18 -2.90 -6.94
C PRO A 714 -11.77 -2.40 -7.27
N SER A 715 -10.93 -3.29 -7.80
CA SER A 715 -9.62 -2.97 -8.38
C SER A 715 -9.58 -3.37 -9.86
N TRP A 716 -8.93 -2.56 -10.68
CA TRP A 716 -8.54 -2.91 -12.05
C TRP A 716 -7.07 -2.55 -12.27
N THR A 717 -6.30 -3.48 -12.83
CA THR A 717 -4.90 -3.26 -13.23
C THR A 717 -4.84 -2.92 -14.72
N PRO A 718 -4.47 -1.67 -15.09
CA PRO A 718 -4.24 -1.30 -16.47
C PRO A 718 -2.92 -1.88 -17.00
N SER A 719 -2.83 -2.09 -18.31
CA SER A 719 -1.61 -2.48 -19.03
C SER A 719 -0.58 -1.34 -19.19
N GLY A 720 -0.75 -0.23 -18.48
CA GLY A 720 0.18 0.90 -18.51
C GLY A 720 -0.35 2.15 -17.80
N PRO A 721 0.52 3.14 -17.52
CA PRO A 721 0.16 4.36 -16.81
C PRO A 721 -0.98 5.16 -17.45
N LEU A 722 -1.77 5.83 -16.61
CA LEU A 722 -2.96 6.59 -17.00
C LEU A 722 -2.80 8.10 -16.75
N ALA A 723 -3.33 8.92 -17.64
CA ALA A 723 -3.53 10.36 -17.42
C ALA A 723 -4.81 10.65 -16.62
N SER A 724 -5.84 9.81 -16.77
CA SER A 724 -7.10 9.88 -16.01
C SER A 724 -7.93 8.62 -16.20
N TRP A 725 -8.89 8.41 -15.29
CA TRP A 725 -9.91 7.37 -15.42
C TRP A 725 -11.29 7.88 -14.97
N SER A 726 -12.35 7.25 -15.46
CA SER A 726 -13.73 7.50 -15.01
C SER A 726 -14.55 6.21 -15.02
N LEU A 727 -15.31 5.97 -13.95
CA LEU A 727 -16.22 4.83 -13.78
C LEU A 727 -17.66 5.34 -13.69
N ASP A 728 -18.48 5.02 -14.68
CA ASP A 728 -19.93 5.25 -14.63
C ASP A 728 -20.66 4.00 -14.14
N ILE A 729 -21.64 4.16 -13.26
CA ILE A 729 -22.52 3.11 -12.74
C ILE A 729 -23.96 3.41 -13.14
N ARG A 730 -24.67 2.41 -13.68
CA ARG A 730 -26.06 2.49 -14.17
C ARG A 730 -26.85 1.28 -13.66
N ARG A 731 -28.16 1.42 -13.40
CA ARG A 731 -29.01 0.24 -13.16
C ARG A 731 -29.12 -0.57 -14.45
N GLN A 732 -29.09 -1.91 -14.39
CA GLN A 732 -29.13 -2.73 -15.59
C GLN A 732 -30.40 -2.43 -16.42
N GLY A 733 -30.22 -2.21 -17.72
CA GLY A 733 -31.30 -1.79 -18.64
C GLY A 733 -31.62 -0.29 -18.66
N SER A 734 -31.07 0.50 -17.74
CA SER A 734 -31.21 1.97 -17.73
C SER A 734 -30.08 2.66 -18.48
N THR A 735 -30.39 3.79 -19.13
CA THR A 735 -29.39 4.71 -19.71
C THR A 735 -28.93 5.78 -18.72
N ALA A 736 -29.68 5.99 -17.63
CA ALA A 736 -29.37 7.00 -16.63
C ALA A 736 -28.15 6.58 -15.77
N ILE A 737 -27.24 7.54 -15.56
CA ILE A 737 -26.09 7.37 -14.65
C ILE A 737 -26.59 7.56 -13.22
N VAL A 738 -26.35 6.55 -12.40
CA VAL A 738 -26.63 6.56 -10.95
C VAL A 738 -25.49 7.26 -10.23
N ARG A 739 -24.25 6.91 -10.57
CA ARG A 739 -23.04 7.54 -10.05
C ARG A 739 -21.91 7.50 -11.08
N SER A 740 -21.19 8.60 -11.23
CA SER A 740 -19.85 8.63 -11.84
C SER A 740 -18.79 8.85 -10.77
N LEU A 741 -17.68 8.14 -10.87
CA LEU A 741 -16.44 8.34 -10.12
C LEU A 741 -15.30 8.62 -11.11
N SER A 742 -14.26 9.34 -10.69
CA SER A 742 -13.12 9.66 -11.57
C SER A 742 -11.86 9.93 -10.77
N GLY A 743 -10.70 9.71 -11.40
CA GLY A 743 -9.39 10.04 -10.84
C GLY A 743 -8.45 10.62 -11.91
N GLY A 744 -7.41 11.30 -11.42
CA GLY A 744 -6.36 11.90 -12.25
C GLY A 744 -5.31 10.88 -12.71
N ALA A 745 -4.10 11.37 -12.95
CA ALA A 745 -2.99 10.53 -13.38
C ALA A 745 -2.65 9.49 -12.30
N THR A 746 -2.40 8.25 -12.73
CA THR A 746 -1.94 7.16 -11.85
C THR A 746 -0.97 6.27 -12.62
N PRO A 747 0.20 5.94 -12.07
CA PRO A 747 1.08 4.95 -12.67
C PRO A 747 0.50 3.53 -12.50
N GLY A 748 -0.23 3.24 -11.41
CA GLY A 748 -0.61 1.91 -10.95
C GLY A 748 -2.07 1.50 -11.19
N ASP A 749 -2.67 0.83 -10.21
CA ASP A 749 -4.05 0.32 -10.25
C ASP A 749 -5.12 1.43 -10.17
N VAL A 750 -6.34 1.08 -10.60
CA VAL A 750 -7.54 1.91 -10.45
C VAL A 750 -8.45 1.30 -9.38
N ARG A 751 -8.48 1.92 -8.19
CA ARG A 751 -9.24 1.46 -7.01
C ARG A 751 -10.28 2.49 -6.52
N PRO A 752 -11.38 2.71 -7.25
CA PRO A 752 -12.45 3.60 -6.79
C PRO A 752 -13.21 2.98 -5.61
N VAL A 753 -13.82 3.84 -4.79
CA VAL A 753 -14.68 3.42 -3.68
C VAL A 753 -16.06 4.05 -3.88
N TRP A 754 -17.11 3.23 -3.85
CA TRP A 754 -18.50 3.66 -3.94
C TRP A 754 -19.28 3.29 -2.68
N ASP A 755 -19.89 4.28 -2.04
CA ASP A 755 -20.71 4.12 -0.83
C ASP A 755 -22.14 3.63 -1.10
N GLY A 756 -22.44 3.26 -2.35
CA GLY A 756 -23.78 2.82 -2.74
C GLY A 756 -24.82 3.95 -2.72
N LYS A 757 -24.39 5.18 -2.99
CA LYS A 757 -25.27 6.34 -3.16
C LYS A 757 -25.21 6.89 -4.58
N ASP A 758 -26.30 7.51 -5.00
CA ASP A 758 -26.40 8.20 -6.28
C ASP A 758 -25.70 9.58 -6.26
N HIS A 759 -25.87 10.38 -7.31
CA HIS A 759 -25.37 11.75 -7.37
C HIS A 759 -26.01 12.74 -6.38
N SER A 760 -27.21 12.45 -5.86
CA SER A 760 -27.90 13.27 -4.86
C SER A 760 -27.48 12.94 -3.41
N GLY A 761 -26.81 11.80 -3.21
CA GLY A 761 -26.51 11.26 -1.88
C GLY A 761 -27.63 10.36 -1.34
N ARG A 762 -28.60 9.98 -2.16
CA ARG A 762 -29.62 8.96 -1.82
C ARG A 762 -29.00 7.57 -1.95
N GLY A 763 -29.32 6.67 -1.03
CA GLY A 763 -28.95 5.25 -1.16
C GLY A 763 -29.63 4.62 -2.38
N ILE A 764 -28.99 3.64 -3.01
CA ILE A 764 -29.51 2.96 -4.20
C ILE A 764 -30.15 1.60 -3.89
N ALA A 765 -30.96 1.09 -4.81
CA ALA A 765 -31.69 -0.18 -4.63
C ALA A 765 -30.77 -1.40 -4.73
N ASN A 766 -31.17 -2.51 -4.10
CA ASN A 766 -30.56 -3.81 -4.39
C ASN A 766 -30.87 -4.24 -5.84
N GLY A 767 -30.04 -5.12 -6.40
CA GLY A 767 -30.24 -5.70 -7.73
C GLY A 767 -29.05 -5.48 -8.68
N PRO A 768 -29.22 -5.75 -9.98
CA PRO A 768 -28.13 -5.71 -10.94
C PRO A 768 -27.89 -4.31 -11.51
N TYR A 769 -26.61 -3.93 -11.54
CA TYR A 769 -26.10 -2.70 -12.13
C TYR A 769 -25.08 -3.05 -13.23
N THR A 770 -24.94 -2.16 -14.19
CA THR A 770 -23.81 -2.16 -15.14
C THR A 770 -22.84 -1.05 -14.77
N TRP A 771 -21.56 -1.32 -14.95
CA TRP A 771 -20.50 -0.34 -14.81
C TRP A 771 -19.74 -0.19 -16.13
N THR A 772 -19.20 1.00 -16.38
CA THR A 772 -18.37 1.33 -17.55
C THR A 772 -17.16 2.13 -17.09
N LEU A 773 -15.99 1.51 -17.16
CA LEU A 773 -14.69 2.09 -16.83
C LEU A 773 -14.03 2.60 -18.11
N LYS A 774 -13.64 3.88 -18.12
CA LYS A 774 -12.86 4.50 -19.19
C LYS A 774 -11.47 4.85 -18.65
N LEU A 775 -10.43 4.43 -19.38
CA LEU A 775 -9.02 4.64 -19.03
C LEU A 775 -8.34 5.48 -20.12
N VAL A 776 -7.73 6.61 -19.76
CA VAL A 776 -7.01 7.48 -20.70
C VAL A 776 -5.50 7.27 -20.49
N PRO A 777 -4.73 6.85 -21.50
CA PRO A 777 -3.32 6.53 -21.35
C PRO A 777 -2.46 7.77 -21.08
N ALA A 778 -1.46 7.68 -20.21
CA ALA A 778 -0.59 8.79 -19.81
C ALA A 778 0.24 9.38 -20.96
N ASN A 779 0.52 8.56 -21.97
CA ASN A 779 1.38 8.89 -23.10
C ASN A 779 0.67 9.58 -24.28
N GLY A 780 -0.67 9.68 -24.25
CA GLY A 780 -1.47 10.19 -25.36
C GLY A 780 -1.47 9.33 -26.64
N GLN A 781 -0.94 8.10 -26.58
CA GLN A 781 -0.89 7.15 -27.70
C GLN A 781 -2.11 6.22 -27.63
N GLY A 782 -2.80 6.04 -28.77
CA GLY A 782 -3.98 5.19 -28.87
C GLY A 782 -5.27 5.80 -28.28
N PRO A 783 -6.43 5.19 -28.54
CA PRO A 783 -7.70 5.62 -27.97
C PRO A 783 -7.78 5.27 -26.47
N ALA A 784 -8.66 5.98 -25.74
CA ALA A 784 -8.99 5.61 -24.38
C ALA A 784 -9.66 4.21 -24.34
N ALA A 785 -9.20 3.34 -23.44
CA ALA A 785 -9.81 2.04 -23.21
C ALA A 785 -11.21 2.23 -22.60
N VAL A 786 -12.17 1.41 -23.01
CA VAL A 786 -13.51 1.37 -22.39
C VAL A 786 -13.85 -0.09 -22.11
N VAL A 787 -14.01 -0.42 -20.83
CA VAL A 787 -14.36 -1.76 -20.34
C VAL A 787 -15.66 -1.65 -19.57
N SER A 788 -16.57 -2.61 -19.76
CA SER A 788 -17.86 -2.65 -19.07
C SER A 788 -18.08 -4.01 -18.43
N GLY A 789 -18.85 -4.04 -17.35
CA GLY A 789 -19.27 -5.26 -16.68
C GLY A 789 -20.54 -5.06 -15.88
N THR A 790 -20.87 -6.06 -15.07
CA THR A 790 -22.04 -6.06 -14.17
C THR A 790 -21.59 -6.17 -12.72
N VAL A 791 -22.30 -5.49 -11.82
CA VAL A 791 -22.17 -5.66 -10.37
C VAL A 791 -23.55 -5.91 -9.78
N VAL A 792 -23.68 -6.91 -8.92
CA VAL A 792 -24.91 -7.15 -8.14
C VAL A 792 -24.78 -6.43 -6.80
N VAL A 793 -25.70 -5.50 -6.55
CA VAL A 793 -25.78 -4.74 -5.30
C VAL A 793 -26.73 -5.42 -4.33
N SER A 794 -26.34 -5.55 -3.07
CA SER A 794 -27.14 -6.13 -1.98
C SER A 794 -26.89 -5.39 -0.66
N GLY A 795 -27.60 -5.79 0.40
CA GLY A 795 -27.31 -5.35 1.76
C GLY A 795 -27.96 -4.04 2.20
N ARG A 796 -28.87 -3.45 1.41
CA ARG A 796 -29.76 -2.37 1.84
C ARG A 796 -31.20 -2.90 2.01
N PRO A 797 -32.06 -2.29 2.86
CA PRO A 797 -33.49 -2.60 2.88
C PRO A 797 -34.14 -2.31 1.52
N ALA A 798 -35.22 -3.02 1.20
CA ALA A 798 -36.04 -2.71 0.03
C ALA A 798 -36.59 -1.27 0.12
N PHE A 799 -36.74 -0.59 -1.03
CA PHE A 799 -37.57 0.62 -1.07
C PHE A 799 -39.02 0.24 -0.77
N ALA A 800 -39.73 1.06 0.00
CA ALA A 800 -41.07 0.71 0.43
C ALA A 800 -42.02 0.54 -0.76
N HIS A 801 -42.67 -0.64 -0.84
CA HIS A 801 -43.59 -1.02 -1.92
C HIS A 801 -42.97 -1.10 -3.33
N ASP A 802 -41.65 -1.18 -3.44
CA ASP A 802 -40.91 -1.50 -4.67
C ASP A 802 -40.97 -3.02 -4.94
N TYR A 803 -41.94 -3.43 -5.75
CA TYR A 803 -42.20 -4.83 -6.13
C TYR A 803 -41.56 -5.20 -7.48
N THR A 804 -41.25 -4.24 -8.35
CA THR A 804 -40.44 -4.45 -9.57
C THR A 804 -38.93 -4.30 -9.36
N GLY A 805 -38.49 -3.72 -8.23
CA GLY A 805 -37.10 -3.64 -7.75
C GLY A 805 -36.29 -2.47 -8.32
N GLU A 806 -36.92 -1.42 -8.83
CA GLU A 806 -36.29 -0.28 -9.52
C GLU A 806 -35.95 0.93 -8.66
N GLY A 807 -36.29 0.90 -7.37
CA GLY A 807 -36.08 2.00 -6.44
C GLY A 807 -37.18 3.07 -6.47
N SER A 808 -38.30 2.78 -7.13
CA SER A 808 -39.56 3.51 -6.98
C SER A 808 -40.63 2.62 -6.35
N GLY A 809 -41.60 3.23 -5.69
CA GLY A 809 -42.75 2.51 -5.16
C GLY A 809 -43.75 2.12 -6.26
N ASP A 810 -44.48 1.03 -6.03
CA ASP A 810 -45.45 0.46 -6.95
C ASP A 810 -46.84 0.36 -6.32
N LEU A 811 -47.86 0.39 -7.18
CA LEU A 811 -49.25 0.14 -6.78
C LEU A 811 -49.61 -1.33 -7.04
N LEU A 812 -50.12 -2.03 -6.03
CA LEU A 812 -50.76 -3.33 -6.22
C LEU A 812 -52.28 -3.14 -6.40
N ALA A 813 -52.88 -3.86 -7.37
CA ALA A 813 -54.29 -3.66 -7.72
C ALA A 813 -55.01 -5.00 -7.93
N VAL A 814 -56.08 -5.26 -7.17
CA VAL A 814 -56.80 -6.53 -7.17
C VAL A 814 -58.14 -6.40 -7.88
N THR A 815 -58.40 -7.29 -8.84
CA THR A 815 -59.67 -7.37 -9.59
C THR A 815 -60.72 -8.21 -8.85
N SER A 816 -62.00 -8.04 -9.22
CA SER A 816 -63.10 -8.87 -8.70
C SER A 816 -62.94 -10.38 -8.98
N GLY A 817 -62.16 -10.75 -9.99
CA GLY A 817 -61.84 -12.15 -10.33
C GLY A 817 -60.63 -12.73 -9.57
N GLY A 818 -60.09 -12.04 -8.55
CA GLY A 818 -58.95 -12.53 -7.77
C GLY A 818 -57.60 -12.46 -8.50
N ARG A 819 -57.50 -11.68 -9.59
CA ARG A 819 -56.20 -11.33 -10.19
C ARG A 819 -55.60 -10.12 -9.47
N LEU A 820 -54.35 -10.26 -9.02
CA LEU A 820 -53.52 -9.20 -8.44
C LEU A 820 -52.54 -8.71 -9.51
N ASP A 821 -52.59 -7.42 -9.84
CA ASP A 821 -51.72 -6.75 -10.81
C ASP A 821 -50.66 -5.92 -10.08
N VAL A 822 -49.40 -6.01 -10.53
CA VAL A 822 -48.32 -5.10 -10.15
C VAL A 822 -48.30 -3.94 -11.15
N ARG A 823 -48.35 -2.70 -10.65
CA ARG A 823 -48.37 -1.48 -11.47
C ARG A 823 -47.20 -0.56 -11.08
N PRO A 824 -46.11 -0.54 -11.86
CA PRO A 824 -44.90 0.16 -11.45
C PRO A 824 -45.07 1.66 -11.27
N GLY A 825 -44.28 2.25 -10.39
CA GLY A 825 -44.05 3.69 -10.35
C GLY A 825 -43.30 4.18 -11.59
N THR A 826 -43.28 5.49 -11.79
CA THR A 826 -42.42 6.14 -12.82
C THR A 826 -41.02 6.49 -12.32
N GLY A 827 -40.82 6.55 -11.00
CA GLY A 827 -39.55 6.96 -10.37
C GLY A 827 -39.03 8.34 -10.81
N THR A 828 -39.89 9.18 -11.38
CA THR A 828 -39.54 10.46 -12.00
C THR A 828 -40.69 11.46 -11.87
N ALA A 829 -40.36 12.75 -11.71
CA ALA A 829 -41.34 13.81 -11.52
C ALA A 829 -41.75 14.43 -12.88
N PRO A 830 -43.06 14.58 -13.18
CA PRO A 830 -44.21 14.22 -12.34
C PRO A 830 -44.50 12.71 -12.37
N GLY A 831 -44.73 12.15 -11.18
CA GLY A 831 -44.98 10.72 -11.00
C GLY A 831 -46.37 10.26 -11.44
N THR A 832 -46.47 9.03 -11.94
CA THR A 832 -47.72 8.32 -12.21
C THR A 832 -47.53 6.82 -12.05
N VAL A 833 -48.64 6.08 -12.06
CA VAL A 833 -48.66 4.61 -12.05
C VAL A 833 -48.70 4.10 -13.50
N LEU A 834 -47.85 3.13 -13.82
CA LEU A 834 -47.67 2.58 -15.17
C LEU A 834 -48.65 1.43 -15.52
N ALA A 835 -48.51 0.92 -16.74
CA ALA A 835 -49.21 -0.29 -17.18
C ALA A 835 -48.81 -1.51 -16.32
N THR A 836 -49.67 -2.53 -16.27
CA THR A 836 -49.38 -3.77 -15.53
C THR A 836 -48.07 -4.41 -16.00
N SER A 837 -47.10 -4.56 -15.10
CA SER A 837 -45.83 -5.24 -15.36
C SER A 837 -45.94 -6.76 -15.18
N ALA A 838 -46.71 -7.18 -14.18
CA ALA A 838 -46.98 -8.58 -13.87
C ALA A 838 -48.39 -8.78 -13.29
N SER A 839 -48.98 -9.96 -13.49
CA SER A 839 -50.27 -10.34 -12.91
C SER A 839 -50.20 -11.74 -12.29
N GLY A 840 -50.79 -11.92 -11.12
CA GLY A 840 -50.95 -13.21 -10.44
C GLY A 840 -52.44 -13.58 -10.31
N THR A 841 -52.79 -14.83 -10.60
CA THR A 841 -54.17 -15.34 -10.58
C THR A 841 -54.32 -16.54 -9.66
N GLY A 842 -55.58 -16.91 -9.35
CA GLY A 842 -55.91 -18.12 -8.59
C GLY A 842 -56.12 -17.90 -7.09
N TRP A 843 -56.08 -16.64 -6.63
CA TRP A 843 -56.39 -16.30 -5.25
C TRP A 843 -57.86 -16.62 -4.89
N PRO A 844 -58.14 -17.24 -3.73
CA PRO A 844 -59.50 -17.51 -3.30
C PRO A 844 -60.36 -16.25 -3.15
N SER A 845 -61.67 -16.40 -3.41
CA SER A 845 -62.64 -15.33 -3.15
C SER A 845 -62.70 -14.98 -1.66
N GLY A 846 -62.57 -13.69 -1.35
CA GLY A 846 -62.59 -13.19 0.04
C GLY A 846 -61.21 -13.09 0.71
N SER A 847 -60.11 -13.40 0.01
CA SER A 847 -58.75 -13.08 0.47
C SER A 847 -58.58 -11.57 0.70
N LEU A 848 -58.13 -11.20 1.91
CA LEU A 848 -57.65 -9.86 2.24
C LEU A 848 -56.15 -9.81 2.03
N PHE A 849 -55.71 -8.89 1.19
CA PHE A 849 -54.30 -8.64 0.89
C PHE A 849 -53.80 -7.44 1.71
N VAL A 850 -52.57 -7.51 2.21
CA VAL A 850 -51.93 -6.46 2.99
C VAL A 850 -50.48 -6.33 2.51
N PRO A 851 -50.12 -5.25 1.79
CA PRO A 851 -48.75 -5.03 1.29
C PRO A 851 -47.85 -4.66 2.46
N ILE A 852 -47.25 -5.65 3.12
CA ILE A 852 -46.52 -5.40 4.38
C ILE A 852 -45.19 -4.69 4.13
N GLY A 853 -44.58 -4.89 2.96
CA GLY A 853 -43.22 -4.44 2.67
C GLY A 853 -42.20 -5.46 3.17
N GLU A 854 -40.97 -5.04 3.43
CA GLU A 854 -39.92 -5.94 3.95
C GLU A 854 -40.29 -6.51 5.33
N LEU A 855 -40.61 -7.80 5.39
CA LEU A 855 -40.81 -8.54 6.63
C LEU A 855 -39.80 -9.69 6.77
N SER A 856 -39.53 -10.44 5.69
CA SER A 856 -38.73 -11.67 5.66
C SER A 856 -37.23 -11.49 5.95
N VAL A 857 -36.72 -10.27 5.76
CA VAL A 857 -35.31 -9.83 5.80
C VAL A 857 -34.47 -10.38 4.63
N ASP A 858 -35.08 -10.53 3.45
CA ASP A 858 -34.40 -10.97 2.22
C ASP A 858 -34.01 -9.83 1.26
N GLY A 859 -34.49 -8.61 1.51
CA GLY A 859 -34.22 -7.44 0.68
C GLY A 859 -35.33 -7.13 -0.32
N TYR A 860 -36.50 -7.77 -0.23
CA TYR A 860 -37.64 -7.60 -1.12
C TYR A 860 -38.95 -7.34 -0.35
N ASN A 861 -39.90 -6.65 -0.99
CA ASN A 861 -41.20 -6.38 -0.37
C ASN A 861 -42.09 -7.63 -0.36
N ASP A 862 -42.60 -8.01 0.81
CA ASP A 862 -43.52 -9.13 1.00
C ASP A 862 -45.00 -8.72 0.89
N LEU A 863 -45.85 -9.74 0.81
CA LEU A 863 -47.31 -9.63 0.84
C LEU A 863 -47.91 -10.54 1.91
N LEU A 864 -48.73 -9.99 2.82
CA LEU A 864 -49.56 -10.84 3.68
C LEU A 864 -50.91 -11.07 3.01
N VAL A 865 -51.41 -12.31 3.10
CA VAL A 865 -52.78 -12.65 2.70
C VAL A 865 -53.48 -13.32 3.87
N ARG A 866 -54.65 -12.78 4.24
CA ARG A 866 -55.59 -13.43 5.15
C ARG A 866 -56.71 -14.06 4.35
N ASP A 867 -56.89 -15.36 4.47
CA ASP A 867 -58.00 -16.06 3.81
C ASP A 867 -59.35 -15.88 4.54
N ALA A 868 -60.42 -16.43 3.96
CA ALA A 868 -61.77 -16.37 4.51
C ALA A 868 -61.95 -17.20 5.81
N THR A 869 -61.04 -18.13 6.13
CA THR A 869 -61.04 -18.90 7.39
C THR A 869 -60.35 -18.15 8.53
N GLY A 870 -59.57 -17.11 8.20
CA GLY A 870 -58.79 -16.33 9.16
C GLY A 870 -57.36 -16.83 9.35
N HIS A 871 -56.83 -17.64 8.43
CA HIS A 871 -55.39 -17.92 8.35
C HIS A 871 -54.67 -16.72 7.71
N LEU A 872 -53.59 -16.26 8.33
CA LEU A 872 -52.69 -15.25 7.79
C LEU A 872 -51.40 -15.92 7.31
N THR A 873 -50.98 -15.60 6.10
CA THR A 873 -49.79 -16.16 5.44
C THR A 873 -48.95 -15.02 4.84
N ARG A 874 -47.64 -15.04 5.08
CA ARG A 874 -46.66 -14.20 4.37
C ARG A 874 -46.27 -14.88 3.07
N TYR A 875 -46.28 -14.14 1.97
CA TYR A 875 -45.77 -14.56 0.66
C TYR A 875 -44.53 -13.74 0.35
N ASP A 876 -43.45 -14.45 0.01
CA ASP A 876 -42.10 -13.90 -0.05
C ASP A 876 -41.87 -13.22 -1.41
N GLY A 877 -41.30 -12.02 -1.37
CA GLY A 877 -41.11 -11.18 -2.56
C GLY A 877 -40.18 -11.78 -3.62
N THR A 878 -40.33 -11.34 -4.88
CA THR A 878 -39.28 -11.48 -5.89
C THR A 878 -39.42 -10.36 -6.92
N PRO A 879 -38.40 -9.51 -7.12
CA PRO A 879 -38.49 -8.36 -8.02
C PRO A 879 -39.00 -8.72 -9.42
N GLY A 880 -40.00 -7.98 -9.87
CA GLY A 880 -40.60 -8.13 -11.19
C GLY A 880 -41.50 -9.35 -11.36
N ARG A 881 -41.90 -10.01 -10.28
CA ARG A 881 -42.90 -11.09 -10.30
C ARG A 881 -44.13 -10.73 -9.49
N ALA A 882 -45.30 -11.10 -9.98
CA ALA A 882 -46.55 -10.95 -9.24
C ALA A 882 -46.77 -12.11 -8.26
N PHE A 883 -47.42 -11.81 -7.13
CA PHE A 883 -47.77 -12.79 -6.12
C PHE A 883 -48.89 -13.73 -6.59
N THR A 884 -48.69 -15.02 -6.37
CA THR A 884 -49.65 -16.10 -6.65
C THR A 884 -49.79 -17.01 -5.43
N PRO A 885 -50.84 -17.85 -5.33
CA PRO A 885 -50.92 -18.87 -4.28
C PRO A 885 -49.74 -19.87 -4.27
N ALA A 886 -48.97 -19.96 -5.36
CA ALA A 886 -47.80 -20.82 -5.50
C ALA A 886 -46.46 -20.08 -5.23
N THR A 887 -46.49 -18.76 -4.97
CA THR A 887 -45.31 -18.02 -4.50
C THR A 887 -44.83 -18.61 -3.16
N PRO A 888 -43.51 -18.71 -2.90
CA PRO A 888 -42.98 -19.18 -1.62
C PRO A 888 -43.63 -18.43 -0.46
N HIS A 889 -43.99 -19.14 0.60
CA HIS A 889 -44.81 -18.56 1.67
C HIS A 889 -44.64 -19.25 3.01
N HIS A 890 -44.88 -18.47 4.07
CA HIS A 890 -44.83 -18.88 5.46
C HIS A 890 -46.17 -18.59 6.15
N VAL A 891 -46.85 -19.62 6.66
CA VAL A 891 -48.10 -19.47 7.42
C VAL A 891 -47.79 -18.86 8.79
N ILE A 892 -48.34 -17.68 9.07
CA ILE A 892 -48.18 -16.98 10.36
C ILE A 892 -49.10 -17.60 11.42
N GLY A 893 -50.32 -17.99 11.04
CA GLY A 893 -51.24 -18.74 11.91
C GLY A 893 -52.71 -18.46 11.66
N ALA A 894 -53.57 -19.10 12.44
CA ALA A 894 -55.04 -18.99 12.39
C ALA A 894 -55.58 -17.88 13.32
N GLY A 895 -56.90 -17.62 13.24
CA GLY A 895 -57.61 -16.74 14.18
C GLY A 895 -57.50 -15.24 13.89
N TRP A 896 -56.95 -14.82 12.75
CA TRP A 896 -56.80 -13.41 12.37
C TRP A 896 -58.12 -12.76 11.92
N ASN A 897 -59.22 -13.51 11.87
CA ASN A 897 -60.57 -13.01 11.61
C ASN A 897 -61.15 -12.17 12.78
N ILE A 898 -60.53 -12.20 13.98
CA ILE A 898 -60.88 -11.29 15.08
C ILE A 898 -60.64 -9.81 14.76
N TYR A 899 -59.82 -9.52 13.74
CA TYR A 899 -59.47 -8.17 13.31
C TYR A 899 -60.30 -7.72 12.11
N ASN A 900 -60.86 -6.52 12.18
CA ASN A 900 -61.60 -5.90 11.08
C ASN A 900 -60.75 -4.89 10.27
N SER A 901 -59.50 -4.64 10.68
CA SER A 901 -58.50 -3.93 9.89
C SER A 901 -57.11 -4.50 10.19
N LEU A 902 -56.32 -4.67 9.13
CA LEU A 902 -54.89 -5.01 9.14
C LEU A 902 -54.20 -3.94 8.29
N THR A 903 -53.29 -3.17 8.88
CA THR A 903 -52.70 -1.96 8.28
C THR A 903 -51.17 -2.06 8.32
N PRO A 904 -50.47 -2.05 7.16
CA PRO A 904 -49.02 -2.19 7.09
C PRO A 904 -48.37 -0.82 7.29
N VAL A 905 -48.03 -0.48 8.53
CA VAL A 905 -47.63 0.91 8.88
C VAL A 905 -46.19 1.25 8.45
N GLY A 906 -45.39 0.24 8.09
CA GLY A 906 -43.95 0.38 7.88
C GLY A 906 -43.15 0.08 9.14
N ALA A 907 -41.88 0.46 9.16
CA ALA A 907 -41.00 0.26 10.31
C ALA A 907 -41.38 1.20 11.48
N LEU A 908 -42.36 0.80 12.29
CA LEU A 908 -42.83 1.60 13.43
C LEU A 908 -41.86 1.44 14.61
N ASN A 909 -41.63 0.22 15.09
CA ASN A 909 -40.73 -0.03 16.23
C ASN A 909 -39.26 -0.20 15.83
N SER A 910 -38.98 -0.67 14.61
CA SER A 910 -37.64 -0.87 14.06
C SER A 910 -37.19 0.33 13.21
N VAL A 911 -36.14 0.17 12.40
CA VAL A 911 -35.69 1.11 11.34
C VAL A 911 -35.64 0.45 9.95
N GLU A 912 -35.91 -0.85 9.84
CA GLU A 912 -35.61 -1.67 8.64
C GLU A 912 -36.64 -2.75 8.31
N ARG A 913 -37.51 -3.15 9.25
CA ARG A 913 -38.54 -4.19 9.06
C ARG A 913 -39.93 -3.63 9.33
N ALA A 914 -40.89 -3.98 8.48
CA ALA A 914 -42.23 -3.45 8.52
C ALA A 914 -43.15 -4.13 9.54
N ASP A 915 -43.82 -3.32 10.35
CA ASP A 915 -44.75 -3.75 11.39
C ASP A 915 -46.19 -3.75 10.91
N LEU A 916 -47.02 -4.55 11.59
CA LEU A 916 -48.45 -4.64 11.32
C LEU A 916 -49.26 -4.03 12.48
N LEU A 917 -50.18 -3.13 12.14
CA LEU A 917 -51.22 -2.67 13.05
C LEU A 917 -52.52 -3.42 12.79
N ALA A 918 -53.12 -3.98 13.84
CA ALA A 918 -54.36 -4.75 13.77
C ALA A 918 -55.43 -4.14 14.68
N ARG A 919 -56.62 -3.86 14.12
CA ARG A 919 -57.77 -3.31 14.87
C ARG A 919 -58.87 -4.36 14.99
N ASP A 920 -59.38 -4.57 16.20
CA ASP A 920 -60.52 -5.46 16.44
C ASP A 920 -61.88 -4.77 16.20
N ALA A 921 -62.96 -5.53 16.32
CA ALA A 921 -64.33 -5.01 16.19
C ALA A 921 -64.73 -4.02 17.31
N GLY A 922 -64.07 -4.05 18.46
CA GLY A 922 -64.28 -3.11 19.58
C GLY A 922 -63.51 -1.79 19.43
N GLY A 923 -62.62 -1.68 18.43
CA GLY A 923 -61.76 -0.51 18.24
C GLY A 923 -60.51 -0.50 19.13
N ASN A 924 -60.09 -1.65 19.67
CA ASN A 924 -58.76 -1.81 20.25
C ASN A 924 -57.73 -1.92 19.14
N LEU A 925 -56.56 -1.30 19.35
CA LEU A 925 -55.44 -1.30 18.41
C LEU A 925 -54.26 -2.09 18.97
N TYR A 926 -53.78 -3.04 18.18
CA TYR A 926 -52.66 -3.92 18.52
C TYR A 926 -51.50 -3.71 17.54
N LEU A 927 -50.29 -3.64 18.08
CA LEU A 927 -49.03 -3.71 17.33
C LEU A 927 -48.55 -5.17 17.28
N TYR A 928 -48.22 -5.61 16.08
CA TYR A 928 -47.49 -6.83 15.78
C TYR A 928 -46.11 -6.43 15.27
N ALA A 929 -45.10 -6.55 16.14
CA ALA A 929 -43.73 -6.13 15.85
C ALA A 929 -42.98 -7.16 14.98
N ALA A 930 -42.25 -6.72 13.97
CA ALA A 930 -41.46 -7.59 13.10
C ALA A 930 -40.25 -8.20 13.84
N SER A 931 -40.25 -9.53 13.94
CA SER A 931 -39.13 -10.31 14.48
C SER A 931 -38.02 -10.52 13.45
N VAL A 932 -36.83 -10.91 13.92
CA VAL A 932 -35.69 -11.26 13.05
C VAL A 932 -35.88 -12.56 12.24
N ASN A 933 -36.95 -13.32 12.53
CA ASN A 933 -37.27 -14.58 11.84
C ASN A 933 -38.28 -14.37 10.69
N GLY A 934 -38.58 -13.11 10.32
CA GLY A 934 -39.52 -12.79 9.27
C GLY A 934 -41.00 -13.03 9.59
N VAL A 935 -41.35 -13.10 10.88
CA VAL A 935 -42.72 -13.20 11.40
C VAL A 935 -42.95 -12.16 12.50
N PHE A 936 -44.15 -12.11 13.09
CA PHE A 936 -44.44 -11.17 14.16
C PHE A 936 -44.15 -11.71 15.57
N GLN A 937 -43.76 -10.80 16.47
CA GLN A 937 -43.76 -11.02 17.91
C GLN A 937 -45.20 -11.08 18.46
N SER A 938 -45.33 -11.49 19.73
CA SER A 938 -46.60 -11.43 20.48
C SER A 938 -47.24 -10.04 20.44
N ARG A 939 -48.54 -9.99 20.16
CA ARG A 939 -49.29 -8.73 20.03
C ARG A 939 -49.19 -7.86 21.30
N LYS A 940 -48.94 -6.57 21.13
CA LYS A 940 -49.02 -5.54 22.19
C LYS A 940 -50.23 -4.65 21.94
N GLN A 941 -51.14 -4.49 22.89
CA GLN A 941 -52.17 -3.46 22.77
C GLN A 941 -51.52 -2.08 22.93
N ILE A 942 -51.71 -1.21 21.94
CA ILE A 942 -51.15 0.15 21.90
C ILE A 942 -52.23 1.24 21.92
N GLY A 943 -53.52 0.87 21.85
CA GLY A 943 -54.61 1.84 21.89
C GLY A 943 -56.00 1.22 22.03
N HIS A 944 -56.98 2.10 22.22
CA HIS A 944 -58.42 1.83 22.27
C HIS A 944 -59.19 3.01 21.66
N GLY A 945 -60.47 2.84 21.35
CA GLY A 945 -61.31 3.90 20.76
C GLY A 945 -61.09 4.15 19.25
N TYR A 946 -60.30 3.33 18.56
CA TYR A 946 -60.03 3.45 17.11
C TYR A 946 -61.24 3.05 16.23
N GLY A 947 -62.38 2.69 16.83
CA GLY A 947 -63.65 2.47 16.13
C GLY A 947 -64.24 3.73 15.48
N ILE A 948 -63.75 4.92 15.82
CA ILE A 948 -64.12 6.19 15.17
C ILE A 948 -63.55 6.35 13.75
N TYR A 949 -62.64 5.46 13.32
CA TYR A 949 -61.94 5.55 12.04
C TYR A 949 -62.56 4.63 10.98
N SER A 950 -63.04 5.27 9.91
CA SER A 950 -63.61 4.61 8.73
C SER A 950 -62.56 3.96 7.84
N MET A 951 -61.31 4.42 7.92
CA MET A 951 -60.17 3.89 7.16
C MET A 951 -58.88 4.11 7.96
N MET A 952 -57.97 3.14 7.89
CA MET A 952 -56.63 3.18 8.45
C MET A 952 -55.66 2.81 7.32
N ILE A 953 -54.61 3.60 7.15
CA ILE A 953 -53.72 3.57 5.99
C ILE A 953 -52.30 3.63 6.52
N GLY A 954 -51.46 2.67 6.14
CA GLY A 954 -50.03 2.77 6.34
C GLY A 954 -49.44 3.63 5.23
N ALA A 955 -48.61 4.59 5.59
CA ALA A 955 -48.04 5.55 4.64
C ALA A 955 -46.51 5.59 4.66
N GLN A 956 -45.89 4.60 5.34
CA GLN A 956 -44.44 4.54 5.58
C GLN A 956 -43.96 5.84 6.26
N ASP A 957 -42.68 6.20 6.14
CA ASP A 957 -42.18 7.45 6.72
C ASP A 957 -42.62 8.66 5.89
N LEU A 958 -43.59 9.43 6.39
CA LEU A 958 -44.01 10.68 5.75
C LEU A 958 -43.20 11.89 6.24
N ASN A 959 -42.70 11.84 7.48
CA ASN A 959 -42.16 13.00 8.17
C ASN A 959 -40.63 13.11 8.12
N GLY A 960 -39.94 12.02 7.75
CA GLY A 960 -38.48 11.93 7.61
C GLY A 960 -37.73 11.51 8.89
N ASP A 961 -38.42 10.94 9.90
CA ASP A 961 -37.77 10.46 11.14
C ASP A 961 -37.26 9.02 11.08
N GLY A 962 -37.34 8.38 9.90
CA GLY A 962 -36.91 7.02 9.64
C GLY A 962 -37.89 5.96 10.14
N ARG A 963 -39.17 6.31 10.34
CA ARG A 963 -40.18 5.44 10.95
C ARG A 963 -41.52 5.51 10.26
N GLY A 964 -42.27 4.41 10.28
CA GLY A 964 -43.61 4.34 9.69
C GLY A 964 -44.66 5.21 10.40
N ASP A 965 -45.40 6.01 9.63
CA ASP A 965 -46.53 6.83 10.08
C ASP A 965 -47.87 6.15 9.77
N LEU A 966 -48.81 6.24 10.72
CA LEU A 966 -50.21 5.84 10.51
C LEU A 966 -51.05 7.03 10.05
N LEU A 967 -51.80 6.87 8.96
CA LEU A 967 -52.90 7.76 8.60
C LEU A 967 -54.25 7.13 8.96
N ALA A 968 -55.18 7.94 9.48
CA ALA A 968 -56.51 7.47 9.87
C ALA A 968 -57.59 8.49 9.48
N ARG A 969 -58.62 8.04 8.75
CA ARG A 969 -59.76 8.88 8.33
C ARG A 969 -60.95 8.64 9.25
N ASP A 970 -61.39 9.67 9.97
CA ASP A 970 -62.57 9.55 10.84
C ASP A 970 -63.88 9.45 10.05
N THR A 971 -64.98 9.17 10.74
CA THR A 971 -66.33 9.08 10.14
C THR A 971 -66.86 10.42 9.59
N SER A 972 -66.25 11.56 9.95
CA SER A 972 -66.59 12.88 9.37
C SER A 972 -65.80 13.20 8.09
N GLY A 973 -64.89 12.32 7.67
CA GLY A 973 -64.06 12.52 6.49
C GLY A 973 -62.83 13.40 6.72
N VAL A 974 -62.40 13.59 7.98
CA VAL A 974 -61.12 14.24 8.29
C VAL A 974 -60.02 13.17 8.35
N LEU A 975 -58.91 13.43 7.65
CA LEU A 975 -57.69 12.63 7.69
C LEU A 975 -56.76 13.16 8.79
N TRP A 976 -56.22 12.24 9.56
CA TRP A 976 -55.30 12.47 10.67
C TRP A 976 -54.02 11.65 10.47
N ARG A 977 -52.87 12.19 10.87
CA ARG A 977 -51.58 11.47 10.98
C ARG A 977 -51.27 11.15 12.44
N TYR A 978 -50.67 10.00 12.65
CA TYR A 978 -50.25 9.45 13.93
C TYR A 978 -48.79 9.03 13.85
N ASP A 979 -47.93 9.90 14.35
CA ASP A 979 -46.49 9.69 14.47
C ASP A 979 -46.20 8.72 15.63
N ARG A 980 -45.06 8.02 15.61
CA ARG A 980 -44.66 7.11 16.71
C ARG A 980 -44.25 7.85 17.99
N ASP A 981 -44.58 7.30 19.17
CA ASP A 981 -44.03 7.75 20.45
C ASP A 981 -42.70 7.03 20.83
N SER A 982 -42.03 7.47 21.90
CA SER A 982 -40.78 6.86 22.36
C SER A 982 -40.95 5.49 23.07
N GLY A 983 -42.16 5.14 23.52
CA GLY A 983 -42.50 3.88 24.20
C GLY A 983 -43.04 2.77 23.28
N GLY A 984 -43.08 3.01 21.97
CA GLY A 984 -43.59 2.07 20.97
C GLY A 984 -45.13 2.02 20.90
N GLY A 985 -45.78 3.16 21.14
CA GLY A 985 -47.16 3.47 20.77
C GLY A 985 -47.22 4.63 19.75
N LEU A 986 -48.33 5.38 19.75
CA LEU A 986 -48.59 6.48 18.83
C LEU A 986 -48.79 7.81 19.60
N LYS A 987 -48.23 8.90 19.07
CA LYS A 987 -48.42 10.27 19.57
C LYS A 987 -49.87 10.75 19.41
N ALA A 988 -50.17 11.92 19.96
CA ALA A 988 -51.41 12.63 19.67
C ALA A 988 -51.55 12.93 18.16
N ARG A 989 -52.77 12.74 17.63
CA ARG A 989 -53.05 12.87 16.20
C ARG A 989 -52.87 14.30 15.67
N VAL A 990 -52.23 14.42 14.51
CA VAL A 990 -52.07 15.67 13.74
C VAL A 990 -53.14 15.73 12.64
N ARG A 991 -53.78 16.89 12.45
CA ARG A 991 -54.83 17.04 11.42
C ARG A 991 -54.22 17.32 10.05
N ILE A 992 -54.49 16.46 9.07
CA ILE A 992 -54.13 16.70 7.66
C ILE A 992 -55.18 17.58 6.97
N GLY A 993 -56.46 17.20 7.03
CA GLY A 993 -57.53 17.98 6.39
C GLY A 993 -58.88 17.27 6.32
N ALA A 994 -59.93 17.99 5.95
CA ALA A 994 -61.28 17.46 5.72
C ALA A 994 -61.50 17.09 4.24
N GLY A 995 -62.62 16.43 3.93
CA GLY A 995 -63.03 16.11 2.55
C GLY A 995 -62.50 14.79 2.01
N TRP A 996 -61.82 13.98 2.82
CA TRP A 996 -61.27 12.68 2.41
C TRP A 996 -62.34 11.59 2.26
N ASN A 997 -63.60 11.89 2.55
CA ASN A 997 -64.76 11.02 2.30
C ASN A 997 -65.12 10.89 0.81
N VAL A 998 -64.54 11.71 -0.09
CA VAL A 998 -64.69 11.53 -1.55
C VAL A 998 -63.99 10.26 -2.06
N TYR A 999 -63.06 9.71 -1.27
CA TYR A 999 -62.26 8.54 -1.62
C TYR A 999 -62.85 7.24 -1.09
N ASN A 1000 -62.98 6.23 -1.96
CA ASN A 1000 -63.36 4.87 -1.55
C ASN A 1000 -62.14 3.98 -1.24
N SER A 1001 -60.95 4.40 -1.67
CA SER A 1001 -59.66 3.77 -1.37
C SER A 1001 -58.56 4.83 -1.32
N VAL A 1002 -57.65 4.70 -0.36
CA VAL A 1002 -56.43 5.51 -0.22
C VAL A 1002 -55.34 4.57 0.28
N VAL A 1003 -54.17 4.58 -0.34
CA VAL A 1003 -53.02 3.72 -0.03
C VAL A 1003 -51.72 4.50 -0.09
N GLY A 1004 -50.75 4.12 0.75
CA GLY A 1004 -49.36 4.55 0.61
C GLY A 1004 -48.65 3.63 -0.36
N VAL A 1005 -48.02 4.20 -1.38
CA VAL A 1005 -47.44 3.45 -2.52
C VAL A 1005 -45.92 3.52 -2.57
N GLY A 1006 -45.28 4.12 -1.56
CA GLY A 1006 -43.86 4.45 -1.62
C GLY A 1006 -43.58 5.69 -2.50
N ASP A 1007 -42.34 5.87 -2.91
CA ASP A 1007 -41.89 6.99 -3.74
C ASP A 1007 -42.13 6.71 -5.23
N ILE A 1008 -43.24 7.19 -5.79
CA ILE A 1008 -43.60 6.94 -7.21
C ILE A 1008 -43.09 8.03 -8.16
N ASN A 1009 -42.60 9.14 -7.60
CA ASN A 1009 -42.18 10.35 -8.30
C ASN A 1009 -40.65 10.56 -8.32
N GLY A 1010 -39.89 9.78 -7.55
CA GLY A 1010 -38.43 9.79 -7.50
C GLY A 1010 -37.82 10.85 -6.56
N ASP A 1011 -38.60 11.65 -5.83
CA ASP A 1011 -38.08 12.73 -4.97
C ASP A 1011 -37.58 12.26 -3.59
N GLY A 1012 -37.73 10.97 -3.27
CA GLY A 1012 -37.28 10.36 -2.03
C GLY A 1012 -38.30 10.43 -0.90
N ARG A 1013 -39.57 10.72 -1.19
CA ARG A 1013 -40.66 10.81 -0.20
C ARG A 1013 -41.75 9.80 -0.52
N ASN A 1014 -42.44 9.33 0.51
CA ASN A 1014 -43.55 8.40 0.34
C ASN A 1014 -44.81 9.16 -0.13
N ASP A 1015 -45.37 8.73 -1.25
CA ASP A 1015 -46.57 9.30 -1.88
C ASP A 1015 -47.84 8.49 -1.49
N LEU A 1016 -49.01 9.12 -1.66
CA LEU A 1016 -50.29 8.40 -1.63
C LEU A 1016 -50.93 8.31 -3.00
N VAL A 1017 -51.62 7.20 -3.23
CA VAL A 1017 -52.58 7.03 -4.34
C VAL A 1017 -53.98 6.84 -3.75
N ALA A 1018 -54.94 7.57 -4.30
CA ALA A 1018 -56.32 7.59 -3.84
C ALA A 1018 -57.31 7.44 -5.00
N ARG A 1019 -58.35 6.63 -4.83
CA ARG A 1019 -59.42 6.43 -5.81
C ARG A 1019 -60.74 7.00 -5.30
N ASP A 1020 -61.35 7.88 -6.10
CA ASP A 1020 -62.62 8.48 -5.73
C ASP A 1020 -63.84 7.61 -6.07
N GLY A 1021 -65.03 8.06 -5.65
CA GLY A 1021 -66.30 7.38 -5.91
C GLY A 1021 -66.64 7.14 -7.39
N ASN A 1022 -66.03 7.90 -8.32
CA ASN A 1022 -66.22 7.73 -9.77
C ASN A 1022 -65.23 6.75 -10.39
N GLY A 1023 -64.20 6.31 -9.63
CA GLY A 1023 -63.12 5.48 -10.14
C GLY A 1023 -61.98 6.26 -10.80
N ASP A 1024 -61.88 7.58 -10.55
CA ASP A 1024 -60.70 8.35 -10.94
C ASP A 1024 -59.57 8.13 -9.92
N LEU A 1025 -58.34 8.06 -10.43
CA LEU A 1025 -57.13 7.84 -9.64
C LEU A 1025 -56.36 9.15 -9.45
N TRP A 1026 -56.01 9.45 -8.21
CA TRP A 1026 -55.37 10.69 -7.77
C TRP A 1026 -54.08 10.38 -7.01
N ARG A 1027 -53.01 11.10 -7.33
CA ARG A 1027 -51.73 11.11 -6.62
C ARG A 1027 -51.67 12.29 -5.66
N TYR A 1028 -51.07 12.08 -4.50
CA TYR A 1028 -50.68 13.10 -3.54
C TYR A 1028 -49.19 12.97 -3.27
N ASP A 1029 -48.41 13.99 -3.66
CA ASP A 1029 -46.96 13.99 -3.44
C ASP A 1029 -46.64 14.24 -1.96
N GLY A 1030 -45.74 13.44 -1.39
CA GLY A 1030 -45.24 13.62 -0.03
C GLY A 1030 -44.42 14.91 0.14
N LEU A 1031 -44.52 15.55 1.31
CA LEU A 1031 -43.74 16.75 1.66
C LEU A 1031 -42.92 16.51 2.93
N SER A 1032 -41.80 17.22 3.10
CA SER A 1032 -40.93 17.13 4.28
C SER A 1032 -41.59 17.48 5.63
N SER A 1033 -42.78 18.06 5.62
CA SER A 1033 -43.60 18.27 6.81
C SER A 1033 -44.45 17.05 7.21
N GLY A 1034 -44.40 15.97 6.42
CA GLY A 1034 -45.35 14.86 6.46
C GLY A 1034 -46.79 15.30 6.19
N LEU A 1035 -46.93 16.30 5.32
CA LEU A 1035 -48.18 16.69 4.66
C LEU A 1035 -48.08 16.33 3.17
N PHE A 1036 -49.11 16.67 2.39
CA PHE A 1036 -49.17 16.36 0.96
C PHE A 1036 -49.34 17.60 0.09
N ALA A 1037 -48.80 17.56 -1.12
CA ALA A 1037 -49.09 18.53 -2.17
C ALA A 1037 -50.56 18.45 -2.65
N PRO A 1038 -51.06 19.46 -3.39
CA PRO A 1038 -52.37 19.37 -4.03
C PRO A 1038 -52.48 18.16 -4.96
N ARG A 1039 -53.62 17.46 -4.91
CA ARG A 1039 -53.84 16.23 -5.67
C ARG A 1039 -53.71 16.41 -7.18
N VAL A 1040 -53.13 15.42 -7.86
CA VAL A 1040 -53.03 15.35 -9.31
C VAL A 1040 -53.80 14.13 -9.82
N LYS A 1041 -54.65 14.28 -10.83
CA LYS A 1041 -55.33 13.13 -11.46
C LYS A 1041 -54.34 12.37 -12.35
N ILE A 1042 -54.11 11.10 -12.05
CA ILE A 1042 -53.17 10.22 -12.74
C ILE A 1042 -53.85 9.07 -13.50
N GLY A 1043 -55.17 8.87 -13.33
CA GLY A 1043 -55.89 7.83 -14.04
C GLY A 1043 -57.42 7.95 -13.98
N TRP A 1044 -58.09 7.10 -14.74
CA TRP A 1044 -59.55 6.99 -14.85
C TRP A 1044 -59.95 5.51 -15.01
N ALA A 1045 -61.22 5.18 -14.79
CA ALA A 1045 -61.78 3.82 -14.92
C ALA A 1045 -61.23 2.76 -13.93
N TRP A 1046 -60.65 3.18 -12.79
CA TRP A 1046 -60.06 2.27 -11.78
C TRP A 1046 -61.08 1.58 -10.87
N GLN A 1047 -62.38 1.78 -11.08
CA GLN A 1047 -63.46 0.99 -10.44
C GLN A 1047 -63.51 -0.47 -10.92
N THR A 1048 -62.75 -0.85 -11.95
CA THR A 1048 -62.59 -2.26 -12.36
C THR A 1048 -61.79 -3.09 -11.35
N TYR A 1049 -61.02 -2.44 -10.47
CA TYR A 1049 -60.34 -3.08 -9.35
C TYR A 1049 -61.25 -3.05 -8.12
N THR A 1050 -61.33 -4.14 -7.36
CA THR A 1050 -62.02 -4.14 -6.06
C THR A 1050 -61.18 -3.44 -5.01
N SER A 1051 -59.88 -3.74 -4.96
CA SER A 1051 -58.91 -3.17 -4.02
C SER A 1051 -57.73 -2.53 -4.73
N LEU A 1052 -57.27 -1.42 -4.18
CA LEU A 1052 -55.92 -0.88 -4.37
C LEU A 1052 -55.15 -1.12 -3.07
N LEU A 1053 -53.84 -1.34 -3.19
CA LEU A 1053 -52.94 -1.78 -2.14
C LEU A 1053 -51.61 -1.03 -2.28
#